data_AF-A0A662BAH6-F1
#
_entry.id   AF-A0A662BAH6-F1
#
_cell.length_a   1.000
_cell.length_b   1.000
_cell.length_c   1.000
_cell.angle_alpha   90.00
_cell.angle_beta   90.00
_cell.angle_gamma   90.00
#
_symmetry.space_group_name_H-M   'P 1'
#
loop_
_entity.id
_entity.type
_entity.pdbx_description
1 polymer ?
#
loop_
_entity_poly.entity_id
_entity_poly.type
_entity_poly.pdbx_seq_one_letter_code
_entity_poly.pdbx_strand_id
1 'polypeptide(L)'
;MVTVSAGQLYAQQAKTYDEAIRLADKNYAENNLLDAKAYYQMALKYKAGDAYAREKMTEVVGKMKASMGKEDEYYDIIDLADVLYDEMALDKAKELYRKALGVIPGDEYAKDQIAKIDKIQSEQKEKLSAFNLAMETGNKLLAENKFDEAISSFSDASVLFPKQPFPREQIELAAKMKDEYEANMVKFEEQMDEAGRYLLIKNYAVALEHYENAYNIFPQNEEVNARIAEIKPKADNQRKYNNIVEAADELYIGKDFMGAMAKYQQAAAIWPENSYPHDMMGKIDDQLALQRKDLDKNYQISVHKADSLLALEEYTAAQGQYNLALTLKPGESYPKNKLAEIDAHFAAQQKEFEANYSHMLAKADSLFDAKQYMTAREQYEFALTIKPEDTYPQKKLKDIEQELALIAEREKQDKEYNDLIAEADQLFSSGHYDLAVSKYKQAQALKSLDDYPKQRIEDIQQILLNAAQQKEIDERYGNQVLLAARLFNEDKLQDAKDAYANALEIKPYELLPKQQIEKIDSIVDMRARQAEIDAAYQVQLNKGDSLLNIQAYEGAIAAYEAALVVKPSGKEAQANVAKARKQKTELEHQIAQQKIYDEAVSKGDMLFESKSYELAKVEFEKAKMARPGESYPQEKIREIDNILVQLAAEQQQRYDEAIMKADEYFTQGNHRDALIEYKTARSIKPDEKYPPAKIAECEKIIEEEMKVIREQYDVVITEADNMYNSKIYDKAIQSYKKAHGMIPDETYAADMIAKITKYLEDNAITDIVNEAVVVHSEEEQKFTFDPIPVKVRKSNYVLIKAKNMGNKPFKIIFTYGSDSGKNGGFPIQIPANTEMNDFIIRVGNQYKWFAEDNNWLSIYPQNGDIEIEVVRITTSN
;
A
#
# COMPACT_ATOMS: atom_id res chain seq x y z
N MET A 1 -1.54 41.58 -76.46
CA MET A 1 -2.05 42.91 -76.85
C MET A 1 -3.37 42.72 -77.59
N VAL A 2 -4.46 43.34 -77.08
CA VAL A 2 -5.49 44.16 -77.80
C VAL A 2 -6.16 43.50 -79.04
N THR A 3 -7.48 43.27 -79.20
CA THR A 3 -8.71 44.02 -78.83
C THR A 3 -10.01 43.21 -79.05
N VAL A 4 -11.09 43.74 -78.47
CA VAL A 4 -12.51 43.33 -78.28
C VAL A 4 -13.43 43.43 -79.53
N SER A 5 -14.56 42.69 -79.54
CA SER A 5 -15.89 43.18 -80.01
C SER A 5 -17.09 42.24 -79.70
N ALA A 6 -17.93 42.68 -78.75
CA ALA A 6 -19.41 42.65 -78.59
C ALA A 6 -20.39 41.67 -79.32
N GLY A 7 -21.45 41.31 -78.57
CA GLY A 7 -22.80 40.93 -79.03
C GLY A 7 -23.74 40.66 -77.83
N GLN A 8 -24.23 41.67 -77.09
CA GLN A 8 -25.41 42.55 -77.27
C GLN A 8 -26.79 41.90 -77.04
N LEU A 9 -27.57 42.55 -76.15
CA LEU A 9 -28.94 42.23 -75.70
C LEU A 9 -29.98 42.27 -76.83
N TYR A 10 -30.78 41.19 -77.00
CA TYR A 10 -31.89 41.18 -77.96
C TYR A 10 -33.29 41.41 -77.33
N ALA A 11 -33.51 41.08 -76.05
CA ALA A 11 -34.88 41.09 -75.48
C ALA A 11 -35.59 42.46 -75.41
N GLN A 12 -34.91 43.60 -75.49
CA GLN A 12 -35.54 44.92 -75.33
C GLN A 12 -36.24 45.50 -76.58
N GLN A 13 -36.22 44.80 -77.72
CA GLN A 13 -36.74 45.35 -78.97
C GLN A 13 -38.25 45.18 -79.19
N ALA A 14 -38.91 44.25 -78.51
CA ALA A 14 -40.34 44.01 -78.70
C ALA A 14 -41.19 44.83 -77.71
N LYS A 15 -41.98 45.77 -78.22
CA LYS A 15 -42.78 46.70 -77.38
C LYS A 15 -44.19 46.18 -77.09
N THR A 16 -44.63 45.15 -77.81
CA THR A 16 -45.96 44.55 -77.66
C THR A 16 -45.88 43.03 -77.51
N TYR A 17 -46.95 42.43 -77.01
CA TYR A 17 -47.09 40.98 -76.89
C TYR A 17 -46.90 40.27 -78.24
N ASP A 18 -47.57 40.73 -79.30
CA ASP A 18 -47.51 40.09 -80.63
C ASP A 18 -46.12 40.20 -81.27
N GLU A 19 -45.43 41.32 -81.04
CA GLU A 19 -44.06 41.50 -81.51
C GLU A 19 -43.09 40.57 -80.76
N ALA A 20 -43.31 40.37 -79.46
CA ALA A 20 -42.50 39.45 -78.65
C ALA A 20 -42.71 37.99 -79.08
N ILE A 21 -43.96 37.56 -79.33
CA ILE A 21 -44.24 36.21 -79.85
C ILE A 21 -43.61 36.01 -81.22
N ARG A 22 -43.78 36.96 -82.15
CA ARG A 22 -43.21 36.86 -83.51
C ARG A 22 -41.69 36.74 -83.49
N LEU A 23 -41.02 37.52 -82.64
CA LEU A 23 -39.56 37.44 -82.47
C LEU A 23 -39.13 36.17 -81.74
N ALA A 24 -39.91 35.70 -80.77
CA ALA A 24 -39.66 34.44 -80.07
C ALA A 24 -39.75 33.23 -81.03
N ASP A 25 -40.83 33.13 -81.80
CA ASP A 25 -41.05 32.05 -82.77
C ASP A 25 -39.99 32.06 -83.87
N LYS A 26 -39.61 33.25 -84.37
CA LYS A 26 -38.53 33.40 -85.34
C LYS A 26 -37.21 32.86 -84.79
N ASN A 27 -36.80 33.31 -83.60
CA ASN A 27 -35.55 32.85 -82.98
C ASN A 27 -35.59 31.37 -82.61
N TYR A 28 -36.77 30.85 -82.25
CA TYR A 28 -36.94 29.43 -81.98
C TYR A 28 -36.78 28.59 -83.25
N ALA A 29 -37.35 29.03 -84.38
CA ALA A 29 -37.17 28.38 -85.68
C ALA A 29 -35.73 28.45 -86.21
N GLU A 30 -35.01 29.53 -85.88
CA GLU A 30 -33.58 29.73 -86.18
C GLU A 30 -32.65 29.00 -85.19
N ASN A 31 -33.20 28.26 -84.22
CA ASN A 31 -32.48 27.54 -83.16
C ASN A 31 -31.62 28.43 -82.22
N ASN A 32 -31.90 29.73 -82.18
CA ASN A 32 -31.33 30.68 -81.23
C ASN A 32 -32.08 30.59 -79.90
N LEU A 33 -31.87 29.49 -79.17
CA LEU A 33 -32.72 29.10 -78.03
C LEU A 33 -32.69 30.10 -76.86
N LEU A 34 -31.57 30.80 -76.62
CA LEU A 34 -31.44 31.76 -75.54
C LEU A 34 -32.30 33.02 -75.79
N ASP A 35 -32.26 33.54 -77.02
CA ASP A 35 -33.08 34.69 -77.44
C ASP A 35 -34.55 34.30 -77.58
N ALA A 36 -34.84 33.12 -78.11
CA ALA A 36 -36.19 32.56 -78.15
C ALA A 36 -36.80 32.49 -76.74
N LYS A 37 -36.04 31.98 -75.75
CA LYS A 37 -36.45 31.94 -74.35
C LYS A 37 -36.76 33.34 -73.83
N ALA A 38 -35.84 34.29 -74.03
CA ALA A 38 -35.99 35.64 -73.51
C ALA A 38 -37.24 36.35 -74.09
N TYR A 39 -37.52 36.19 -75.38
CA TYR A 39 -38.72 36.77 -75.99
C TYR A 39 -40.02 36.07 -75.58
N TYR A 40 -40.05 34.73 -75.42
CA TYR A 40 -41.23 34.05 -74.84
C TYR A 40 -41.47 34.47 -73.39
N GLN A 41 -40.41 34.64 -72.61
CA GLN A 41 -40.50 35.16 -71.24
C GLN A 41 -41.06 36.59 -71.23
N MET A 42 -40.66 37.43 -72.19
CA MET A 42 -41.20 38.77 -72.32
C MET A 42 -42.65 38.79 -72.80
N ALA A 43 -43.05 37.89 -73.70
CA ALA A 43 -44.44 37.70 -74.07
C ALA A 43 -45.30 37.30 -72.86
N LEU A 44 -44.81 36.39 -72.01
CA LEU A 44 -45.45 36.05 -70.74
C LEU A 44 -45.46 37.22 -69.75
N LYS A 45 -44.55 38.18 -69.85
CA LYS A 45 -44.63 39.40 -69.03
C LYS A 45 -45.79 40.30 -69.45
N TYR A 46 -46.07 40.41 -70.75
CA TYR A 46 -47.24 41.15 -71.24
C TYR A 46 -48.55 40.40 -71.03
N LYS A 47 -48.52 39.06 -71.07
CA LYS A 47 -49.70 38.20 -70.87
C LYS A 47 -49.33 36.92 -70.12
N ALA A 48 -49.25 37.02 -68.79
CA ALA A 48 -48.80 35.93 -67.91
C ALA A 48 -49.61 34.63 -68.03
N GLY A 49 -50.87 34.73 -68.48
CA GLY A 49 -51.80 33.62 -68.70
C GLY A 49 -51.65 32.87 -70.02
N ASP A 50 -50.76 33.30 -70.92
CA ASP A 50 -50.76 32.77 -72.28
C ASP A 50 -50.22 31.33 -72.37
N ALA A 51 -51.08 30.42 -72.83
CA ALA A 51 -50.76 29.00 -72.92
C ALA A 51 -49.68 28.71 -73.97
N TYR A 52 -49.70 29.42 -75.10
CA TYR A 52 -48.77 29.21 -76.21
C TYR A 52 -47.34 29.61 -75.81
N ALA A 53 -47.17 30.79 -75.22
CA ALA A 53 -45.87 31.27 -74.78
C ALA A 53 -45.26 30.39 -73.65
N ARG A 54 -46.09 29.83 -72.76
CA ARG A 54 -45.62 28.89 -71.71
C ARG A 54 -45.20 27.54 -72.29
N GLU A 55 -46.00 26.98 -73.19
CA GLU A 55 -45.68 25.71 -73.84
C GLU A 55 -44.37 25.83 -74.62
N LYS A 56 -44.23 26.88 -75.44
CA LYS A 56 -43.01 27.14 -76.19
C LYS A 56 -41.80 27.46 -75.32
N MET A 57 -41.96 28.19 -74.22
CA MET A 57 -40.88 28.38 -73.26
C MET A 57 -40.43 27.06 -72.63
N THR A 58 -41.36 26.13 -72.38
CA THR A 58 -41.05 24.80 -71.85
C THR A 58 -40.31 23.94 -72.88
N GLU A 59 -40.73 23.98 -74.16
CA GLU A 59 -40.00 23.33 -75.25
C GLU A 59 -38.59 23.91 -75.44
N VAL A 60 -38.45 25.24 -75.39
CA VAL A 60 -37.16 25.93 -75.47
C VAL A 60 -36.27 25.52 -74.32
N VAL A 61 -36.77 25.54 -73.08
CA VAL A 61 -36.01 25.09 -71.90
C VAL A 61 -35.67 23.60 -71.98
N GLY A 62 -36.55 22.76 -72.54
CA GLY A 62 -36.27 21.35 -72.80
C GLY A 62 -35.14 21.15 -73.82
N LYS A 63 -35.15 21.91 -74.92
CA LYS A 63 -34.06 21.91 -75.91
C LYS A 63 -32.76 22.50 -75.37
N MET A 64 -32.84 23.52 -74.50
CA MET A 64 -31.67 24.08 -73.82
C MET A 64 -31.07 23.11 -72.80
N LYS A 65 -31.90 22.35 -72.06
CA LYS A 65 -31.45 21.28 -71.15
C LYS A 65 -30.80 20.12 -71.89
N ALA A 66 -31.20 19.86 -73.13
CA ALA A 66 -30.50 18.92 -74.00
C ALA A 66 -29.17 19.48 -74.58
N SER A 67 -28.80 20.73 -74.27
CA SER A 67 -27.73 21.50 -74.92
C SER A 67 -26.76 22.27 -73.98
N MET A 68 -26.74 22.00 -72.66
CA MET A 68 -25.80 22.62 -71.68
C MET A 68 -25.49 21.62 -70.53
N GLY A 69 -24.29 21.25 -70.06
CA GLY A 69 -22.87 21.46 -70.39
C GLY A 69 -22.01 20.93 -69.21
N LYS A 70 -20.92 20.18 -69.46
CA LYS A 70 -20.11 19.42 -68.47
C LYS A 70 -19.29 20.25 -67.45
N GLU A 71 -19.42 21.58 -67.45
CA GLU A 71 -18.45 22.49 -66.81
C GLU A 71 -18.83 22.84 -65.36
N ASP A 72 -20.11 22.97 -65.03
CA ASP A 72 -20.59 23.25 -63.65
C ASP A 72 -20.44 22.02 -62.73
N GLU A 73 -20.66 20.81 -63.26
CA GLU A 73 -20.48 19.54 -62.51
C GLU A 73 -19.02 19.30 -62.09
N TYR A 74 -18.05 19.86 -62.84
CA TYR A 74 -16.63 19.70 -62.56
C TYR A 74 -16.17 20.51 -61.34
N TYR A 75 -16.57 21.78 -61.22
CA TYR A 75 -16.15 22.64 -60.10
C TYR A 75 -16.70 22.16 -58.75
N ASP A 76 -17.95 21.69 -58.70
CA ASP A 76 -18.54 21.11 -57.48
C ASP A 76 -17.79 19.86 -56.99
N ILE A 77 -17.25 19.05 -57.91
CA ILE A 77 -16.48 17.84 -57.57
C ILE A 77 -15.09 18.20 -57.05
N ILE A 78 -14.43 19.18 -57.67
CA ILE A 78 -13.08 19.62 -57.28
C ILE A 78 -13.08 20.24 -55.89
N ASP A 79 -14.03 21.13 -55.59
CA ASP A 79 -14.11 21.78 -54.26
C ASP A 79 -14.30 20.75 -53.15
N LEU A 80 -15.15 19.74 -53.36
CA LEU A 80 -15.33 18.66 -52.40
C LEU A 80 -14.09 17.75 -52.29
N ALA A 81 -13.40 17.50 -53.42
CA ALA A 81 -12.17 16.71 -53.42
C ALA A 81 -11.04 17.38 -52.64
N ASP A 82 -10.88 18.69 -52.79
CA ASP A 82 -9.89 19.51 -52.07
C ASP A 82 -10.18 19.54 -50.56
N VAL A 83 -11.44 19.69 -50.16
CA VAL A 83 -11.84 19.61 -48.74
C VAL A 83 -11.46 18.26 -48.14
N LEU A 84 -11.77 17.15 -48.82
CA LEU A 84 -11.44 15.82 -48.32
C LEU A 84 -9.93 15.54 -48.32
N TYR A 85 -9.17 16.18 -49.20
CA TYR A 85 -7.71 16.10 -49.22
C TYR A 85 -7.10 16.79 -47.99
N ASP A 86 -7.57 18.00 -47.67
CA ASP A 86 -7.15 18.76 -46.49
C ASP A 86 -7.53 18.06 -45.18
N GLU A 87 -8.65 17.33 -45.17
CA GLU A 87 -9.09 16.48 -44.06
C GLU A 87 -8.28 15.16 -43.93
N MET A 88 -7.29 14.91 -44.80
CA MET A 88 -6.56 13.65 -44.92
C MET A 88 -7.45 12.42 -45.21
N ALA A 89 -8.66 12.63 -45.74
CA ALA A 89 -9.53 11.57 -46.26
C ALA A 89 -9.08 11.17 -47.68
N LEU A 90 -7.81 10.79 -47.79
CA LEU A 90 -7.05 10.67 -49.04
C LEU A 90 -7.71 9.73 -50.06
N ASP A 91 -8.29 8.60 -49.63
CA ASP A 91 -8.98 7.66 -50.53
C ASP A 91 -10.22 8.28 -51.16
N LYS A 92 -11.01 9.02 -50.38
CA LYS A 92 -12.23 9.68 -50.85
C LYS A 92 -11.91 10.89 -51.72
N ALA A 93 -10.92 11.68 -51.33
CA ALA A 93 -10.42 12.79 -52.13
C ALA A 93 -9.96 12.32 -53.52
N LYS A 94 -9.16 11.23 -53.55
CA LYS A 94 -8.68 10.60 -54.78
C LYS A 94 -9.81 10.07 -55.65
N GLU A 95 -10.86 9.49 -55.07
CA GLU A 95 -12.05 9.04 -55.79
C GLU A 95 -12.77 10.23 -56.45
N LEU A 96 -12.92 11.36 -55.75
CA LEU A 96 -13.52 12.57 -56.31
C LEU A 96 -12.66 13.22 -57.39
N TYR A 97 -11.34 13.30 -57.24
CA TYR A 97 -10.46 13.75 -58.32
C TYR A 97 -10.53 12.83 -59.55
N ARG A 98 -10.66 11.51 -59.37
CA ARG A 98 -10.90 10.57 -60.48
C ARG A 98 -12.24 10.83 -61.15
N LYS A 99 -13.26 11.15 -60.36
CA LYS A 99 -14.58 11.54 -60.87
C LYS A 99 -14.51 12.84 -61.68
N ALA A 100 -13.73 13.83 -61.22
CA ALA A 100 -13.47 15.07 -61.95
C ALA A 100 -12.79 14.81 -63.31
N LEU A 101 -11.83 13.87 -63.37
CA LEU A 101 -11.21 13.41 -64.63
C LEU A 101 -12.18 12.68 -65.57
N GLY A 102 -13.27 12.11 -65.05
CA GLY A 102 -14.35 11.55 -65.85
C GLY A 102 -15.22 12.63 -66.51
N VAL A 103 -15.32 13.81 -65.89
CA VAL A 103 -16.06 14.98 -66.40
C VAL A 103 -15.22 15.77 -67.40
N ILE A 104 -13.97 16.08 -67.05
CA ILE A 104 -12.97 16.72 -67.92
C ILE A 104 -11.77 15.77 -68.11
N PRO A 105 -11.79 14.93 -69.17
CA PRO A 105 -10.67 14.07 -69.50
C PRO A 105 -9.44 14.91 -69.83
N GLY A 106 -8.41 14.81 -68.99
CA GLY A 106 -7.13 15.47 -69.23
C GLY A 106 -6.74 16.54 -68.23
N ASP A 107 -7.63 16.96 -67.32
CA ASP A 107 -7.37 17.98 -66.30
C ASP A 107 -6.04 17.73 -65.54
N GLU A 108 -5.14 18.72 -65.61
CA GLU A 108 -3.83 18.64 -64.96
C GLU A 108 -3.93 18.81 -63.44
N TYR A 109 -4.89 19.58 -62.94
CA TYR A 109 -5.03 19.82 -61.51
C TYR A 109 -5.43 18.55 -60.76
N ALA A 110 -6.52 17.89 -61.18
CA ALA A 110 -6.94 16.62 -60.58
C ALA A 110 -5.88 15.51 -60.71
N LYS A 111 -5.11 15.46 -61.82
CA LYS A 111 -4.00 14.51 -61.98
C LYS A 111 -2.88 14.76 -60.97
N ASP A 112 -2.46 16.01 -60.80
CA ASP A 112 -1.40 16.38 -59.87
C ASP A 112 -1.81 16.09 -58.42
N GLN A 113 -3.07 16.34 -58.05
CA GLN A 113 -3.56 16.01 -56.72
C GLN A 113 -3.62 14.49 -56.48
N ILE A 114 -4.07 13.70 -57.46
CA ILE A 114 -4.01 12.23 -57.38
C ILE A 114 -2.56 11.76 -57.21
N ALA A 115 -1.61 12.32 -57.97
CA ALA A 115 -0.20 11.96 -57.86
C ALA A 115 0.41 12.31 -56.49
N LYS A 116 0.04 13.45 -55.90
CA LYS A 116 0.42 13.81 -54.52
C LYS A 116 -0.17 12.85 -53.51
N ILE A 117 -1.45 12.47 -53.65
CA ILE A 117 -2.10 11.48 -52.79
C ILE A 117 -1.38 10.12 -52.91
N ASP A 118 -1.12 9.66 -54.13
CA ASP A 118 -0.40 8.40 -54.40
C ASP A 118 0.97 8.39 -53.72
N LYS A 119 1.70 9.51 -53.79
CA LYS A 119 2.99 9.66 -53.11
C LYS A 119 2.86 9.56 -51.58
N ILE A 120 1.91 10.30 -50.98
CA ILE A 120 1.66 10.26 -49.52
C ILE A 120 1.27 8.84 -49.08
N GLN A 121 0.40 8.16 -49.83
CA GLN A 121 -0.02 6.79 -49.54
C GLN A 121 1.14 5.79 -49.68
N SER A 122 2.01 5.96 -50.68
CA SER A 122 3.21 5.13 -50.85
C SER A 122 4.18 5.29 -49.69
N GLU A 123 4.48 6.54 -49.29
CA GLU A 123 5.36 6.84 -48.15
C GLU A 123 4.79 6.29 -46.84
N GLN A 124 3.48 6.41 -46.60
CA GLN A 124 2.81 5.82 -45.43
C GLN A 124 2.90 4.29 -45.43
N LYS A 125 2.75 3.65 -46.59
CA LYS A 125 2.84 2.19 -46.75
C LYS A 125 4.25 1.68 -46.50
N GLU A 126 5.27 2.34 -47.05
CA GLU A 126 6.68 1.99 -46.80
C GLU A 126 7.03 2.13 -45.31
N LYS A 127 6.59 3.22 -44.70
CA LYS A 127 6.77 3.48 -43.26
C LYS A 127 6.11 2.40 -42.38
N LEU A 128 4.91 1.96 -42.73
CA LEU A 128 4.22 0.86 -42.04
C LEU A 128 4.93 -0.49 -42.25
N SER A 129 5.46 -0.75 -43.44
CA SER A 129 6.23 -1.95 -43.73
C SER A 129 7.53 -2.01 -42.92
N ALA A 130 8.26 -0.90 -42.84
CA ALA A 130 9.48 -0.80 -42.05
C ALA A 130 9.21 -0.98 -40.55
N PHE A 131 8.09 -0.42 -40.06
CA PHE A 131 7.65 -0.60 -38.68
C PHE A 131 7.38 -2.07 -38.35
N ASN A 132 6.60 -2.76 -39.19
CA ASN A 132 6.28 -4.17 -38.97
C ASN A 132 7.53 -5.05 -38.98
N LEU A 133 8.47 -4.79 -39.89
CA LEU A 133 9.74 -5.51 -39.97
C LEU A 133 10.59 -5.30 -38.72
N ALA A 134 10.69 -4.06 -38.22
CA ALA A 134 11.43 -3.73 -37.01
C ALA A 134 10.82 -4.43 -35.78
N MET A 135 9.49 -4.46 -35.67
CA MET A 135 8.79 -5.18 -34.61
C MET A 135 9.00 -6.70 -34.69
N GLU A 136 8.91 -7.30 -35.87
CA GLU A 136 9.15 -8.75 -36.08
C GLU A 136 10.59 -9.13 -35.74
N THR A 137 11.56 -8.30 -36.16
CA THR A 137 12.98 -8.50 -35.87
C THR A 137 13.26 -8.41 -34.37
N GLY A 138 12.72 -7.38 -33.70
CA GLY A 138 12.84 -7.23 -32.25
C GLY A 138 12.26 -8.43 -31.49
N ASN A 139 11.07 -8.91 -31.86
CA ASN A 139 10.44 -10.08 -31.24
C ASN A 139 11.27 -11.36 -31.42
N LYS A 140 11.86 -11.55 -32.60
CA LYS A 140 12.73 -12.70 -32.88
C LYS A 140 14.00 -12.65 -32.02
N LEU A 141 14.67 -11.49 -31.94
CA LEU A 141 15.88 -11.31 -31.14
C LEU A 141 15.59 -11.50 -29.64
N LEU A 142 14.43 -11.02 -29.18
CA LEU A 142 13.98 -11.21 -27.80
C LEU A 142 13.82 -12.71 -27.46
N ALA A 143 13.26 -13.50 -28.38
CA ALA A 143 13.14 -14.95 -28.23
C ALA A 143 14.51 -15.68 -28.25
N GLU A 144 15.53 -15.07 -28.83
CA GLU A 144 16.92 -15.56 -28.84
C GLU A 144 17.75 -15.06 -27.64
N ASN A 145 17.13 -14.37 -26.65
CA ASN A 145 17.78 -13.71 -25.52
C ASN A 145 18.82 -12.64 -25.92
N LYS A 146 18.70 -12.07 -27.12
CA LYS A 146 19.54 -10.97 -27.63
C LYS A 146 18.89 -9.63 -27.31
N PHE A 147 18.90 -9.31 -26.01
CA PHE A 147 18.08 -8.21 -25.47
C PHE A 147 18.48 -6.84 -26.00
N ASP A 148 19.78 -6.55 -26.09
CA ASP A 148 20.25 -5.24 -26.57
C ASP A 148 19.91 -5.01 -28.05
N GLU A 149 20.05 -6.03 -28.90
CA GLU A 149 19.66 -5.93 -30.30
C GLU A 149 18.12 -5.87 -30.49
N ALA A 150 17.37 -6.54 -29.61
CA ALA A 150 15.90 -6.46 -29.59
C ALA A 150 15.43 -5.04 -29.22
N ILE A 151 16.00 -4.45 -28.17
CA ILE A 151 15.74 -3.06 -27.74
C ILE A 151 16.05 -2.08 -28.88
N SER A 152 17.18 -2.28 -29.57
CA SER A 152 17.52 -1.45 -30.74
C SER A 152 16.46 -1.56 -31.84
N SER A 153 16.00 -2.77 -32.16
CA SER A 153 14.98 -3.01 -33.20
C SER A 153 13.62 -2.40 -32.84
N PHE A 154 13.19 -2.49 -31.58
CA PHE A 154 11.95 -1.83 -31.12
C PHE A 154 12.08 -0.30 -31.06
N SER A 155 13.28 0.21 -30.77
CA SER A 155 13.57 1.65 -30.83
C SER A 155 13.40 2.19 -32.24
N ASP A 156 13.89 1.47 -33.26
CA ASP A 156 13.68 1.82 -34.67
C ASP A 156 12.19 1.88 -35.03
N ALA A 157 11.39 0.91 -34.55
CA ALA A 157 9.92 0.94 -34.71
C ALA A 157 9.28 2.15 -34.00
N SER A 158 9.75 2.51 -32.80
CA SER A 158 9.26 3.67 -32.05
C SER A 158 9.53 4.99 -32.77
N VAL A 159 10.69 5.13 -33.43
CA VAL A 159 11.03 6.32 -34.23
C VAL A 159 10.09 6.48 -35.43
N LEU A 160 9.69 5.38 -36.07
CA LEU A 160 8.75 5.42 -37.19
C LEU A 160 7.37 5.92 -36.74
N PHE A 161 6.81 5.40 -35.64
CA PHE A 161 5.50 5.84 -35.14
C PHE A 161 5.55 6.27 -33.66
N PRO A 162 6.02 7.50 -33.36
CA PRO A 162 6.28 7.94 -31.97
C PRO A 162 5.03 8.02 -31.07
N LYS A 163 3.85 8.08 -31.68
CA LYS A 163 2.56 8.11 -30.97
C LYS A 163 1.98 6.72 -30.70
N GLN A 164 2.56 5.65 -31.27
CA GLN A 164 2.16 4.29 -30.91
C GLN A 164 2.87 3.86 -29.62
N PRO A 165 2.13 3.40 -28.59
CA PRO A 165 2.73 2.98 -27.32
C PRO A 165 3.44 1.63 -27.43
N PHE A 166 2.97 0.75 -28.30
CA PHE A 166 3.38 -0.66 -28.34
C PHE A 166 4.91 -0.91 -28.48
N PRO A 167 5.67 -0.21 -29.34
CA PRO A 167 7.12 -0.40 -29.40
C PRO A 167 7.84 -0.01 -28.10
N ARG A 168 7.37 1.01 -27.38
CA ARG A 168 7.97 1.41 -26.10
C ARG A 168 7.72 0.36 -25.02
N GLU A 169 6.52 -0.21 -25.00
CA GLU A 169 6.19 -1.33 -24.12
C GLU A 169 7.10 -2.54 -24.39
N GLN A 170 7.42 -2.83 -25.66
CA GLN A 170 8.37 -3.89 -26.02
C GLN A 170 9.83 -3.59 -25.61
N ILE A 171 10.26 -2.33 -25.67
CA ILE A 171 11.58 -1.91 -25.15
C ILE A 171 11.67 -2.13 -23.64
N GLU A 172 10.66 -1.69 -22.89
CA GLU A 172 10.60 -1.89 -21.44
C GLU A 172 10.56 -3.38 -21.07
N LEU A 173 9.80 -4.18 -21.81
CA LEU A 173 9.75 -5.63 -21.65
C LEU A 173 11.13 -6.26 -21.88
N ALA A 174 11.80 -5.91 -22.98
CA ALA A 174 13.11 -6.45 -23.32
C ALA A 174 14.20 -6.06 -22.30
N ALA A 175 14.16 -4.83 -21.78
CA ALA A 175 15.05 -4.38 -20.71
C ALA A 175 14.81 -5.16 -19.41
N LYS A 176 13.55 -5.35 -19.02
CA LYS A 176 13.21 -6.14 -17.84
C LYS A 176 13.65 -7.60 -17.96
N MET A 177 13.44 -8.21 -19.14
CA MET A 177 13.89 -9.58 -19.40
C MET A 177 15.41 -9.71 -19.36
N LYS A 178 16.14 -8.67 -19.80
CA LYS A 178 17.61 -8.60 -19.68
C LYS A 178 18.05 -8.62 -18.22
N ASP A 179 17.52 -7.71 -17.40
CA ASP A 179 17.88 -7.59 -15.99
C ASP A 179 17.61 -8.91 -15.24
N GLU A 180 16.46 -9.55 -15.52
CA GLU A 180 16.11 -10.84 -14.93
C GLU A 180 17.04 -11.97 -15.38
N TYR A 181 17.41 -12.00 -16.66
CA TYR A 181 18.36 -12.98 -17.19
C TYR A 181 19.75 -12.83 -16.58
N GLU A 182 20.27 -11.60 -16.47
CA GLU A 182 21.56 -11.30 -15.86
C GLU A 182 21.59 -11.66 -14.36
N ALA A 183 20.53 -11.34 -13.62
CA ALA A 183 20.41 -11.73 -12.21
C ALA A 183 20.36 -13.26 -12.02
N ASN A 184 19.69 -13.98 -12.93
CA ASN A 184 19.67 -15.43 -12.93
C ASN A 184 21.03 -16.03 -13.31
N MET A 185 21.79 -15.38 -14.20
CA MET A 185 23.15 -15.81 -14.56
C MET A 185 24.11 -15.79 -13.36
N VAL A 186 24.07 -14.73 -12.54
CA VAL A 186 24.89 -14.65 -11.32
C VAL A 186 24.60 -15.80 -10.36
N LYS A 187 23.31 -16.10 -10.13
CA LYS A 187 22.90 -17.22 -9.27
C LYS A 187 23.33 -18.56 -9.86
N PHE A 188 23.23 -18.72 -11.18
CA PHE A 188 23.65 -19.93 -11.86
C PHE A 188 25.16 -20.17 -11.70
N GLU A 189 25.99 -19.15 -11.92
CA GLU A 189 27.44 -19.23 -11.73
C GLU A 189 27.81 -19.60 -10.29
N GLU A 190 27.13 -19.01 -9.30
CA GLU A 190 27.32 -19.35 -7.88
C GLU A 190 27.02 -20.83 -7.60
N GLN A 191 25.90 -21.36 -8.12
CA GLN A 191 25.57 -22.78 -7.95
C GLN A 191 26.60 -23.69 -8.62
N MET A 192 27.10 -23.32 -9.81
CA MET A 192 28.13 -24.08 -10.51
C MET A 192 29.45 -24.13 -9.74
N ASP A 193 29.86 -22.99 -9.18
CA ASP A 193 31.06 -22.88 -8.36
C ASP A 193 30.95 -23.72 -7.08
N GLU A 194 29.83 -23.66 -6.36
CA GLU A 194 29.59 -24.47 -5.17
C GLU A 194 29.58 -25.96 -5.50
N ALA A 195 28.92 -26.36 -6.60
CA ALA A 195 28.93 -27.74 -7.06
C ALA A 195 30.36 -28.25 -7.32
N GLY A 196 31.21 -27.42 -7.94
CA GLY A 196 32.64 -27.70 -8.14
C GLY A 196 33.41 -27.86 -6.83
N ARG A 197 33.17 -27.00 -5.84
CA ARG A 197 33.80 -27.07 -4.52
C ARG A 197 33.47 -28.38 -3.80
N TYR A 198 32.21 -28.77 -3.76
CA TYR A 198 31.78 -30.02 -3.13
C TYR A 198 32.29 -31.26 -3.87
N LEU A 199 32.44 -31.16 -5.20
CA LEU A 199 33.06 -32.22 -5.99
C LEU A 199 34.54 -32.41 -5.65
N LEU A 200 35.30 -31.32 -5.43
CA LEU A 200 36.72 -31.37 -5.05
C LEU A 200 36.97 -32.11 -3.73
N ILE A 201 36.00 -32.08 -2.82
CA ILE A 201 36.04 -32.80 -1.53
C ILE A 201 35.26 -34.12 -1.57
N LYS A 202 34.85 -34.59 -2.76
CA LYS A 202 34.13 -35.85 -3.00
C LYS A 202 32.82 -35.97 -2.22
N ASN A 203 32.16 -34.84 -1.95
CA ASN A 203 30.81 -34.80 -1.39
C ASN A 203 29.78 -34.77 -2.54
N TYR A 204 29.56 -35.94 -3.15
CA TYR A 204 28.74 -36.07 -4.35
C TYR A 204 27.27 -35.73 -4.11
N ALA A 205 26.74 -36.01 -2.91
CA ALA A 205 25.36 -35.72 -2.56
C ALA A 205 25.04 -34.21 -2.55
N VAL A 206 25.92 -33.38 -1.99
CA VAL A 206 25.76 -31.93 -1.93
C VAL A 206 26.14 -31.30 -3.28
N ALA A 207 27.16 -31.82 -3.96
CA ALA A 207 27.49 -31.38 -5.31
C ALA A 207 26.31 -31.58 -6.27
N LEU A 208 25.59 -32.71 -6.18
CA LEU A 208 24.39 -32.96 -7.00
C LEU A 208 23.29 -31.93 -6.74
N GLU A 209 23.05 -31.55 -5.49
CA GLU A 209 22.03 -30.57 -5.12
C GLU A 209 22.30 -29.20 -5.76
N HIS A 210 23.54 -28.72 -5.72
CA HIS A 210 23.92 -27.48 -6.39
C HIS A 210 23.78 -27.57 -7.92
N TYR A 211 24.12 -28.71 -8.54
CA TYR A 211 23.84 -28.90 -9.97
C TYR A 211 22.34 -28.93 -10.28
N GLU A 212 21.50 -29.55 -9.44
CA GLU A 212 20.04 -29.53 -9.59
C GLU A 212 19.46 -28.12 -9.42
N ASN A 213 20.02 -27.30 -8.52
CA ASN A 213 19.66 -25.88 -8.38
C ASN A 213 20.07 -25.06 -9.62
N ALA A 214 21.27 -25.28 -10.16
CA ALA A 214 21.71 -24.67 -11.41
C ALA A 214 20.78 -25.06 -12.59
N TYR A 215 20.33 -26.32 -12.63
CA TYR A 215 19.36 -26.79 -13.61
C TYR A 215 18.02 -26.07 -13.50
N ASN A 216 17.52 -25.80 -12.29
CA ASN A 216 16.27 -25.07 -12.11
C ASN A 216 16.33 -23.62 -12.62
N ILE A 217 17.52 -23.01 -12.64
CA ILE A 217 17.73 -21.66 -13.18
C ILE A 217 17.80 -21.71 -14.72
N PHE A 218 18.59 -22.62 -15.30
CA PHE A 218 18.68 -22.82 -16.75
C PHE A 218 18.52 -24.29 -17.15
N PRO A 219 17.27 -24.78 -17.32
CA PRO A 219 17.01 -26.21 -17.56
C PRO A 219 17.59 -26.75 -18.87
N GLN A 220 17.78 -25.88 -19.86
CA GLN A 220 18.33 -26.24 -21.17
C GLN A 220 19.86 -26.20 -21.24
N ASN A 221 20.55 -25.92 -20.13
CA ASN A 221 22.00 -25.90 -20.12
C ASN A 221 22.56 -27.34 -20.23
N GLU A 222 23.23 -27.66 -21.35
CA GLU A 222 23.74 -29.00 -21.63
C GLU A 222 24.84 -29.44 -20.65
N GLU A 223 25.68 -28.51 -20.18
CA GLU A 223 26.78 -28.80 -19.25
C GLU A 223 26.25 -29.29 -17.91
N VAL A 224 25.27 -28.58 -17.34
CA VAL A 224 24.65 -28.95 -16.05
C VAL A 224 23.98 -30.32 -16.15
N ASN A 225 23.23 -30.55 -17.23
CA ASN A 225 22.57 -31.83 -17.48
C ASN A 225 23.56 -33.00 -17.53
N ALA A 226 24.71 -32.82 -18.18
CA ALA A 226 25.77 -33.83 -18.21
C ALA A 226 26.38 -34.09 -16.82
N ARG A 227 26.62 -33.04 -16.03
CA ARG A 227 27.15 -33.15 -14.66
C ARG A 227 26.20 -33.87 -13.71
N ILE A 228 24.90 -33.57 -13.77
CA ILE A 228 23.87 -34.28 -13.00
C ILE A 228 23.89 -35.77 -13.34
N ALA A 229 23.89 -36.13 -14.63
CA ALA A 229 23.90 -37.52 -15.07
C ALA A 229 25.12 -38.29 -14.56
N GLU A 230 26.29 -37.65 -14.51
CA GLU A 230 27.54 -38.24 -14.02
C GLU A 230 27.55 -38.44 -12.50
N ILE A 231 27.07 -37.44 -11.74
CA ILE A 231 27.22 -37.40 -10.28
C ILE A 231 26.08 -38.12 -9.56
N LYS A 232 24.88 -38.11 -10.12
CA LYS A 232 23.69 -38.74 -9.54
C LYS A 232 23.89 -40.17 -9.03
N PRO A 233 24.47 -41.13 -9.80
CA PRO A 233 24.69 -42.47 -9.27
C PRO A 233 25.71 -42.52 -8.12
N LYS A 234 26.72 -41.63 -8.13
CA LYS A 234 27.71 -41.52 -7.03
C LYS A 234 27.07 -40.97 -5.76
N ALA A 235 26.23 -39.95 -5.91
CA ALA A 235 25.44 -39.35 -4.84
C ALA A 235 24.43 -40.35 -4.24
N ASP A 236 23.70 -41.09 -5.09
CA ASP A 236 22.72 -42.09 -4.64
C ASP A 236 23.38 -43.22 -3.86
N ASN A 237 24.54 -43.71 -4.32
CA ASN A 237 25.30 -44.71 -3.59
C ASN A 237 25.85 -44.16 -2.27
N GLN A 238 26.35 -42.92 -2.26
CA GLN A 238 26.80 -42.25 -1.03
C GLN A 238 25.65 -42.10 -0.02
N ARG A 239 24.47 -41.67 -0.45
CA ARG A 239 23.27 -41.54 0.41
C ARG A 239 22.82 -42.90 0.96
N LYS A 240 22.69 -43.92 0.09
CA LYS A 240 22.31 -45.28 0.51
C LYS A 240 23.30 -45.86 1.50
N TYR A 241 24.59 -45.73 1.21
CA TYR A 241 25.66 -46.16 2.09
C TYR A 241 25.53 -45.48 3.47
N ASN A 242 25.43 -44.14 3.49
CA ASN A 242 25.35 -43.36 4.73
C ASN A 242 24.19 -43.81 5.60
N ASN A 243 23.00 -44.00 5.00
CA ASN A 243 21.81 -44.45 5.72
C ASN A 243 21.99 -45.85 6.31
N ILE A 244 22.60 -46.79 5.57
CA ILE A 244 22.82 -48.16 6.08
C ILE A 244 23.84 -48.16 7.21
N VAL A 245 24.90 -47.35 7.10
CA VAL A 245 25.92 -47.23 8.13
C VAL A 245 25.39 -46.50 9.36
N GLU A 246 24.52 -45.51 9.22
CA GLU A 246 23.82 -44.91 10.35
C GLU A 246 22.98 -45.95 11.11
N ALA A 247 22.15 -46.72 10.41
CA ALA A 247 21.40 -47.81 11.01
C ALA A 247 22.31 -48.90 11.63
N ALA A 248 23.43 -49.23 10.99
CA ALA A 248 24.39 -50.21 11.52
C ALA A 248 25.03 -49.73 12.84
N ASP A 249 25.39 -48.46 12.90
CA ASP A 249 25.98 -47.83 14.07
C ASP A 249 24.99 -47.70 15.22
N GLU A 250 23.73 -47.33 14.95
CA GLU A 250 22.67 -47.27 15.97
C GLU A 250 22.47 -48.65 16.61
N LEU A 251 22.42 -49.71 15.81
CA LEU A 251 22.34 -51.08 16.31
C LEU A 251 23.60 -51.46 17.11
N TYR A 252 24.78 -51.03 16.67
CA TYR A 252 26.03 -51.28 17.37
C TYR A 252 26.09 -50.58 18.74
N ILE A 253 25.69 -49.30 18.81
CA ILE A 253 25.59 -48.51 20.05
C ILE A 253 24.54 -49.14 20.97
N GLY A 254 23.40 -49.53 20.40
CA GLY A 254 22.36 -50.31 21.04
C GLY A 254 22.81 -51.73 21.42
N LYS A 255 24.05 -52.13 21.12
CA LYS A 255 24.60 -53.48 21.40
C LYS A 255 23.81 -54.63 20.79
N ASP A 256 22.95 -54.37 19.81
CA ASP A 256 22.45 -55.38 18.88
C ASP A 256 23.53 -55.67 17.85
N PHE A 257 24.55 -56.42 18.29
CA PHE A 257 25.72 -56.70 17.49
C PHE A 257 25.40 -57.57 16.26
N MET A 258 24.38 -58.44 16.33
CA MET A 258 23.95 -59.25 15.19
C MET A 258 23.23 -58.39 14.13
N GLY A 259 22.34 -57.49 14.56
CA GLY A 259 21.70 -56.52 13.67
C GLY A 259 22.72 -55.57 13.04
N ALA A 260 23.64 -55.04 13.85
CA ALA A 260 24.73 -54.18 13.39
C ALA A 260 25.62 -54.89 12.36
N MET A 261 26.05 -56.13 12.63
CA MET A 261 26.87 -56.95 11.72
C MET A 261 26.20 -57.11 10.35
N ALA A 262 24.89 -57.44 10.32
CA ALA A 262 24.15 -57.60 9.07
C ALA A 262 24.07 -56.28 8.27
N LYS A 263 23.92 -55.13 8.96
CA LYS A 263 23.90 -53.82 8.32
C LYS A 263 25.28 -53.36 7.85
N TYR A 264 26.35 -53.62 8.60
CA TYR A 264 27.71 -53.36 8.13
C TYR A 264 28.09 -54.24 6.93
N GLN A 265 27.63 -55.49 6.86
CA GLN A 265 27.80 -56.32 5.65
C GLN A 265 27.08 -55.72 4.44
N GLN A 266 25.88 -55.16 4.63
CA GLN A 266 25.16 -54.43 3.57
C GLN A 266 25.91 -53.17 3.14
N ALA A 267 26.45 -52.40 4.10
CA ALA A 267 27.26 -51.22 3.80
C ALA A 267 28.55 -51.57 3.02
N ALA A 268 29.26 -52.62 3.44
CA ALA A 268 30.44 -53.15 2.76
C ALA A 268 30.14 -53.59 1.32
N ALA A 269 28.94 -54.11 1.05
CA ALA A 269 28.53 -54.48 -0.31
C ALA A 269 28.27 -53.25 -1.22
N ILE A 270 27.83 -52.13 -0.66
CA ILE A 270 27.62 -50.87 -1.42
C ILE A 270 28.93 -50.17 -1.70
N TRP A 271 29.88 -50.23 -0.75
CA TRP A 271 31.20 -49.64 -0.90
C TRP A 271 32.31 -50.58 -0.40
N PRO A 272 32.73 -51.55 -1.24
CA PRO A 272 33.71 -52.57 -0.84
C PRO A 272 35.08 -52.03 -0.46
N GLU A 273 35.49 -50.93 -1.11
CA GLU A 273 36.78 -50.27 -0.89
C GLU A 273 36.87 -49.51 0.45
N ASN A 274 35.77 -49.40 1.20
CA ASN A 274 35.77 -48.66 2.45
C ASN A 274 36.04 -49.56 3.65
N SER A 275 37.03 -49.17 4.48
CA SER A 275 37.47 -50.01 5.60
C SER A 275 36.49 -50.00 6.76
N TYR A 276 35.71 -48.94 6.96
CA TYR A 276 34.92 -48.75 8.18
C TYR A 276 33.91 -49.87 8.49
N PRO A 277 33.05 -50.33 7.55
CA PRO A 277 32.19 -51.47 7.82
C PRO A 277 32.98 -52.71 8.20
N HIS A 278 34.12 -52.97 7.53
CA HIS A 278 34.99 -54.11 7.81
C HIS A 278 35.64 -53.99 9.21
N ASP A 279 36.12 -52.81 9.58
CA ASP A 279 36.71 -52.52 10.90
C ASP A 279 35.67 -52.64 12.01
N MET A 280 34.44 -52.20 11.76
CA MET A 280 33.34 -52.31 12.73
C MET A 280 32.87 -53.76 12.88
N MET A 281 32.82 -54.53 11.79
CA MET A 281 32.57 -55.97 11.85
C MET A 281 33.67 -56.69 12.64
N GLY A 282 34.95 -56.37 12.39
CA GLY A 282 36.07 -56.93 13.17
C GLY A 282 35.99 -56.60 14.65
N LYS A 283 35.62 -55.36 15.02
CA LYS A 283 35.40 -54.97 16.43
C LYS A 283 34.23 -55.71 17.06
N ILE A 284 33.14 -55.90 16.33
CA ILE A 284 32.02 -56.72 16.80
C ILE A 284 32.52 -58.14 17.08
N ASP A 285 33.28 -58.74 16.15
CA ASP A 285 33.81 -60.09 16.31
C ASP A 285 34.75 -60.21 17.52
N ASP A 286 35.66 -59.25 17.71
CA ASP A 286 36.56 -59.19 18.87
C ASP A 286 35.79 -59.05 20.18
N GLN A 287 34.81 -58.13 20.22
CA GLN A 287 34.00 -57.88 21.41
C GLN A 287 33.15 -59.10 21.78
N LEU A 288 32.57 -59.77 20.78
CA LEU A 288 31.83 -61.01 20.98
C LEU A 288 32.74 -62.15 21.43
N ALA A 289 33.96 -62.26 20.88
CA ALA A 289 34.94 -63.25 21.30
C ALA A 289 35.35 -63.06 22.78
N LEU A 290 35.58 -61.81 23.21
CA LEU A 290 35.84 -61.47 24.61
C LEU A 290 34.66 -61.85 25.52
N GLN A 291 33.44 -61.51 25.12
CA GLN A 291 32.26 -61.78 25.94
C GLN A 291 31.89 -63.27 26.01
N ARG A 292 32.21 -64.06 24.98
CA ARG A 292 32.00 -65.52 24.94
C ARG A 292 32.98 -66.30 25.81
N LYS A 293 34.10 -65.71 26.25
CA LYS A 293 35.10 -66.37 27.10
C LYS A 293 34.54 -66.81 28.46
N ASP A 294 33.62 -66.03 29.03
CA ASP A 294 32.86 -66.33 30.24
C ASP A 294 31.34 -66.21 29.96
N LEU A 295 30.88 -66.97 28.97
CA LEU A 295 29.55 -66.84 28.37
C LEU A 295 28.40 -66.74 29.38
N ASP A 296 28.33 -67.66 30.36
CA ASP A 296 27.25 -67.72 31.34
C ASP A 296 27.23 -66.49 32.26
N LYS A 297 28.41 -66.04 32.68
CA LYS A 297 28.55 -64.88 33.57
C LYS A 297 28.18 -63.59 32.84
N ASN A 298 28.65 -63.41 31.61
CA ASN A 298 28.41 -62.19 30.83
C ASN A 298 26.97 -62.11 30.32
N TYR A 299 26.34 -63.25 30.03
CA TYR A 299 24.90 -63.34 29.80
C TYR A 299 24.13 -62.83 31.03
N GLN A 300 24.41 -63.37 32.23
CA GLN A 300 23.73 -62.95 33.47
C GLN A 300 23.93 -61.46 33.79
N ILE A 301 25.14 -60.93 33.60
CA ILE A 301 25.41 -59.49 33.78
C ILE A 301 24.59 -58.64 32.81
N SER A 302 24.49 -59.05 31.55
CA SER A 302 23.73 -58.33 30.53
C SER A 302 22.24 -58.33 30.86
N VAL A 303 21.69 -59.48 31.29
CA VAL A 303 20.30 -59.59 31.74
C VAL A 303 20.03 -58.72 32.96
N HIS A 304 20.85 -58.80 34.01
CA HIS A 304 20.67 -57.96 35.21
C HIS A 304 20.73 -56.46 34.91
N LYS A 305 21.63 -56.05 34.01
CA LYS A 305 21.75 -54.65 33.60
C LYS A 305 20.54 -54.23 32.76
N ALA A 306 20.04 -55.11 31.90
CA ALA A 306 18.82 -54.88 31.12
C ALA A 306 17.60 -54.71 32.03
N ASP A 307 17.43 -55.60 33.01
CA ASP A 307 16.34 -55.54 34.00
C ASP A 307 16.40 -54.23 34.80
N SER A 308 17.61 -53.83 35.22
CA SER A 308 17.79 -52.57 35.95
C SER A 308 17.46 -51.34 35.11
N LEU A 309 17.81 -51.34 33.82
CA LEU A 309 17.50 -50.23 32.91
C LEU A 309 16.00 -50.21 32.58
N LEU A 310 15.38 -51.38 32.41
CA LEU A 310 13.94 -51.50 32.19
C LEU A 310 13.15 -50.99 33.41
N ALA A 311 13.62 -51.28 34.62
CA ALA A 311 13.03 -50.77 35.86
C ALA A 311 13.20 -49.24 36.03
N LEU A 312 14.19 -48.65 35.36
CA LEU A 312 14.40 -47.21 35.27
C LEU A 312 13.68 -46.57 34.07
N GLU A 313 12.87 -47.34 33.34
CA GLU A 313 12.14 -46.90 32.14
C GLU A 313 13.06 -46.41 31.00
N GLU A 314 14.34 -46.80 31.04
CA GLU A 314 15.33 -46.54 30.00
C GLU A 314 15.17 -47.60 28.88
N TYR A 315 14.00 -47.62 28.25
CA TYR A 315 13.53 -48.70 27.37
C TYR A 315 14.51 -49.07 26.26
N THR A 316 15.07 -48.07 25.56
CA THR A 316 16.02 -48.27 24.47
C THR A 316 17.35 -48.86 24.98
N ALA A 317 17.85 -48.38 26.13
CA ALA A 317 19.08 -48.88 26.73
C ALA A 317 18.91 -50.31 27.28
N ALA A 318 17.72 -50.60 27.83
CA ALA A 318 17.32 -51.93 28.30
C ALA A 318 17.21 -52.92 27.12
N GLN A 319 16.52 -52.53 26.05
CA GLN A 319 16.41 -53.28 24.80
C GLN A 319 17.80 -53.67 24.29
N GLY A 320 18.74 -52.74 24.34
CA GLY A 320 20.12 -53.01 23.95
C GLY A 320 20.86 -54.05 24.81
N GLN A 321 20.66 -54.05 26.13
CA GLN A 321 21.26 -55.08 26.99
C GLN A 321 20.58 -56.45 26.85
N TYR A 322 19.27 -56.51 26.59
CA TYR A 322 18.59 -57.76 26.28
C TYR A 322 18.98 -58.33 24.92
N ASN A 323 19.13 -57.49 23.89
CA ASN A 323 19.66 -57.90 22.59
C ASN A 323 21.11 -58.41 22.71
N LEU A 324 21.91 -57.78 23.56
CA LEU A 324 23.24 -58.29 23.89
C LEU A 324 23.17 -59.68 24.55
N ALA A 325 22.28 -59.87 25.52
CA ALA A 325 22.07 -61.16 26.17
C ALA A 325 21.64 -62.25 25.16
N LEU A 326 20.74 -61.94 24.22
CA LEU A 326 20.37 -62.85 23.13
C LEU A 326 21.51 -63.08 22.13
N THR A 327 22.37 -62.10 21.89
CA THR A 327 23.54 -62.30 21.03
C THR A 327 24.53 -63.30 21.66
N LEU A 328 24.66 -63.30 22.98
CA LEU A 328 25.45 -64.27 23.73
C LEU A 328 24.75 -65.64 23.77
N LYS A 329 23.44 -65.67 24.06
CA LYS A 329 22.63 -66.89 24.10
C LYS A 329 21.31 -66.72 23.33
N PRO A 330 21.29 -67.03 22.02
CA PRO A 330 20.13 -66.77 21.16
C PRO A 330 18.86 -67.57 21.49
N GLY A 331 19.00 -68.67 22.22
CA GLY A 331 17.90 -69.57 22.56
C GLY A 331 17.14 -69.23 23.85
N GLU A 332 17.56 -68.20 24.60
CA GLU A 332 17.00 -67.90 25.91
C GLU A 332 15.67 -67.14 25.80
N SER A 333 14.63 -67.67 26.46
CA SER A 333 13.28 -67.11 26.40
C SER A 333 13.11 -65.84 27.21
N TYR A 334 13.89 -65.64 28.28
CA TYR A 334 13.72 -64.52 29.20
C TYR A 334 14.00 -63.14 28.55
N PRO A 335 15.17 -62.88 27.94
CA PRO A 335 15.41 -61.61 27.25
C PRO A 335 14.45 -61.39 26.08
N LYS A 336 14.07 -62.47 25.37
CA LYS A 336 13.12 -62.41 24.25
C LYS A 336 11.73 -61.94 24.69
N ASN A 337 11.25 -62.44 25.82
CA ASN A 337 9.97 -62.00 26.38
C ASN A 337 10.04 -60.55 26.86
N LYS A 338 11.16 -60.13 27.47
CA LYS A 338 11.35 -58.74 27.91
C LYS A 338 11.44 -57.75 26.76
N LEU A 339 12.09 -58.13 25.66
CA LEU A 339 12.07 -57.35 24.42
C LEU A 339 10.64 -57.20 23.88
N ALA A 340 9.84 -58.28 23.88
CA ALA A 340 8.44 -58.20 23.47
C ALA A 340 7.59 -57.31 24.39
N GLU A 341 7.89 -57.24 25.69
CA GLU A 341 7.26 -56.28 26.62
C GLU A 341 7.64 -54.83 26.27
N ILE A 342 8.91 -54.56 25.96
CA ILE A 342 9.39 -53.23 25.52
C ILE A 342 8.75 -52.84 24.18
N ASP A 343 8.70 -53.76 23.22
CA ASP A 343 8.07 -53.53 21.92
C ASP A 343 6.56 -53.24 22.08
N ALA A 344 5.88 -53.95 22.98
CA ALA A 344 4.48 -53.68 23.30
C ALA A 344 4.28 -52.30 23.95
N HIS A 345 5.25 -51.83 24.75
CA HIS A 345 5.23 -50.49 25.32
C HIS A 345 5.38 -49.40 24.24
N PHE A 346 6.33 -49.54 23.30
CA PHE A 346 6.44 -48.61 22.17
C PHE A 346 5.18 -48.62 21.28
N ALA A 347 4.60 -49.80 21.03
CA ALA A 347 3.33 -49.91 20.32
C ALA A 347 2.17 -49.22 21.07
N ALA A 348 2.17 -49.27 22.40
CA ALA A 348 1.18 -48.57 23.23
C ALA A 348 1.37 -47.05 23.18
N GLN A 349 2.62 -46.54 23.26
CA GLN A 349 2.92 -45.10 23.09
C GLN A 349 2.53 -44.59 21.71
N GLN A 350 2.83 -45.34 20.65
CA GLN A 350 2.41 -45.01 19.28
C GLN A 350 0.88 -44.88 19.20
N LYS A 351 0.16 -45.82 19.82
CA LYS A 351 -1.31 -45.82 19.85
C LYS A 351 -1.87 -44.67 20.68
N GLU A 352 -1.23 -44.32 21.79
CA GLU A 352 -1.59 -43.16 22.62
C GLU A 352 -1.35 -41.84 21.88
N PHE A 353 -0.22 -41.73 21.17
CA PHE A 353 0.07 -40.60 20.29
C PHE A 353 -1.00 -40.45 19.19
N GLU A 354 -1.37 -41.55 18.51
CA GLU A 354 -2.45 -41.55 17.52
C GLU A 354 -3.81 -41.15 18.13
N ALA A 355 -4.10 -41.58 19.35
CA ALA A 355 -5.32 -41.19 20.06
C ALA A 355 -5.33 -39.70 20.44
N ASN A 356 -4.20 -39.16 20.92
CA ASN A 356 -4.04 -37.74 21.24
C ASN A 356 -4.15 -36.86 19.98
N TYR A 357 -3.53 -37.30 18.89
CA TYR A 357 -3.66 -36.63 17.59
C TYR A 357 -5.11 -36.65 17.09
N SER A 358 -5.81 -37.79 17.21
CA SER A 358 -7.24 -37.87 16.90
C SER A 358 -8.09 -36.98 17.80
N HIS A 359 -7.74 -36.81 19.07
CA HIS A 359 -8.47 -35.92 20.00
C HIS A 359 -8.29 -34.44 19.61
N MET A 360 -7.09 -34.06 19.20
CA MET A 360 -6.80 -32.72 18.67
C MET A 360 -7.62 -32.43 17.41
N LEU A 361 -7.70 -33.38 16.48
CA LEU A 361 -8.55 -33.25 15.29
C LEU A 361 -10.03 -33.14 15.65
N ALA A 362 -10.52 -33.93 16.62
CA ALA A 362 -11.90 -33.83 17.09
C ALA A 362 -12.21 -32.46 17.73
N LYS A 363 -11.23 -31.85 18.41
CA LYS A 363 -11.35 -30.48 18.93
C LYS A 363 -11.43 -29.45 17.80
N ALA A 364 -10.59 -29.59 16.77
CA ALA A 364 -10.62 -28.74 15.58
C ALA A 364 -11.96 -28.87 14.83
N ASP A 365 -12.46 -30.10 14.67
CA ASP A 365 -13.78 -30.39 14.09
C ASP A 365 -14.91 -29.75 14.91
N SER A 366 -14.85 -29.83 16.25
CA SER A 366 -15.85 -29.18 17.10
C SER A 366 -15.86 -27.66 16.97
N LEU A 367 -14.70 -27.02 16.78
CA LEU A 367 -14.60 -25.58 16.54
C LEU A 367 -15.16 -25.20 15.17
N PHE A 368 -14.88 -26.03 14.16
CA PHE A 368 -15.43 -25.89 12.82
C PHE A 368 -16.96 -25.98 12.84
N ASP A 369 -17.52 -26.99 13.50
CA ASP A 369 -18.97 -27.18 13.63
C ASP A 369 -19.63 -26.05 14.45
N ALA A 370 -18.90 -25.48 15.41
CA ALA A 370 -19.30 -24.29 16.15
C ALA A 370 -19.16 -22.98 15.35
N LYS A 371 -18.74 -23.06 14.07
CA LYS A 371 -18.49 -21.93 13.16
C LYS A 371 -17.42 -20.95 13.63
N GLN A 372 -16.54 -21.40 14.52
CA GLN A 372 -15.38 -20.63 14.95
C GLN A 372 -14.23 -20.87 13.96
N TYR A 373 -14.43 -20.42 12.73
CA TYR A 373 -13.59 -20.79 11.59
C TYR A 373 -12.11 -20.42 11.77
N MET A 374 -11.82 -19.27 12.37
CA MET A 374 -10.44 -18.83 12.61
C MET A 374 -9.71 -19.72 13.63
N THR A 375 -10.34 -20.04 14.76
CA THR A 375 -9.72 -20.91 15.77
C THR A 375 -9.69 -22.37 15.32
N ALA A 376 -10.66 -22.82 14.54
CA ALA A 376 -10.61 -24.13 13.87
C ALA A 376 -9.41 -24.20 12.92
N ARG A 377 -9.16 -23.14 12.14
CA ARG A 377 -8.02 -23.01 11.22
C ARG A 377 -6.70 -23.20 11.95
N GLU A 378 -6.49 -22.47 13.05
CA GLU A 378 -5.29 -22.57 13.88
C GLU A 378 -5.06 -24.01 14.40
N GLN A 379 -6.10 -24.71 14.83
CA GLN A 379 -5.96 -26.08 15.33
C GLN A 379 -5.63 -27.08 14.20
N TYR A 380 -6.18 -26.90 12.99
CA TYR A 380 -5.84 -27.75 11.83
C TYR A 380 -4.44 -27.42 11.28
N GLU A 381 -4.02 -26.15 11.27
CA GLU A 381 -2.65 -25.76 10.93
C GLU A 381 -1.65 -26.35 11.92
N PHE A 382 -1.95 -26.29 13.23
CA PHE A 382 -1.15 -26.94 14.27
C PHE A 382 -1.08 -28.46 14.07
N ALA A 383 -2.18 -29.11 13.68
CA ALA A 383 -2.17 -30.52 13.33
C ALA A 383 -1.18 -30.85 12.20
N LEU A 384 -1.08 -29.98 11.18
CA LEU A 384 -0.13 -30.12 10.08
C LEU A 384 1.32 -29.84 10.47
N THR A 385 1.59 -29.15 11.58
CA THR A 385 2.97 -29.06 12.12
C THR A 385 3.44 -30.37 12.73
N ILE A 386 2.50 -31.17 13.25
CA ILE A 386 2.78 -32.48 13.86
C ILE A 386 2.82 -33.57 12.79
N LYS A 387 1.94 -33.50 11.79
CA LYS A 387 1.86 -34.45 10.66
C LYS A 387 1.60 -33.75 9.32
N PRO A 388 2.64 -33.23 8.66
CA PRO A 388 2.51 -32.40 7.44
C PRO A 388 1.82 -33.11 6.27
N GLU A 389 1.95 -34.43 6.19
CA GLU A 389 1.37 -35.27 5.13
C GLU A 389 -0.11 -35.64 5.33
N ASP A 390 -0.76 -35.20 6.41
CA ASP A 390 -2.16 -35.52 6.69
C ASP A 390 -3.12 -34.71 5.80
N THR A 391 -3.82 -35.41 4.91
CA THR A 391 -4.77 -34.81 3.96
C THR A 391 -6.09 -34.32 4.59
N TYR A 392 -6.45 -34.79 5.80
CA TYR A 392 -7.73 -34.43 6.41
C TYR A 392 -7.78 -32.96 6.90
N PRO A 393 -6.80 -32.47 7.70
CA PRO A 393 -6.72 -31.05 8.06
C PRO A 393 -6.59 -30.14 6.83
N GLN A 394 -5.82 -30.55 5.81
CA GLN A 394 -5.67 -29.80 4.56
C GLN A 394 -7.02 -29.56 3.87
N LYS A 395 -7.88 -30.58 3.82
CA LYS A 395 -9.23 -30.45 3.24
C LYS A 395 -10.13 -29.54 4.09
N LYS A 396 -10.08 -29.67 5.41
CA LYS A 396 -10.87 -28.83 6.33
C LYS A 396 -10.48 -27.36 6.28
N LEU A 397 -9.20 -27.04 6.12
CA LEU A 397 -8.73 -25.68 5.90
C LEU A 397 -9.34 -25.06 4.64
N LYS A 398 -9.44 -25.83 3.55
CA LYS A 398 -10.12 -25.40 2.32
C LYS A 398 -11.62 -25.16 2.52
N ASP A 399 -12.29 -26.00 3.30
CA ASP A 399 -13.71 -25.82 3.64
C ASP A 399 -13.90 -24.53 4.48
N ILE A 400 -12.98 -24.26 5.42
CA ILE A 400 -12.94 -23.01 6.21
C ILE A 400 -12.79 -21.78 5.31
N GLU A 401 -11.89 -21.81 4.33
CA GLU A 401 -11.68 -20.70 3.39
C GLU A 401 -12.96 -20.36 2.62
N GLN A 402 -13.75 -21.37 2.24
CA GLN A 402 -15.03 -21.16 1.54
C GLN A 402 -16.08 -20.50 2.42
N GLU A 403 -16.22 -20.93 3.68
CA GLU A 403 -17.15 -20.33 4.64
C GLU A 403 -16.77 -18.89 5.00
N LEU A 404 -15.47 -18.61 5.17
CA LEU A 404 -14.98 -17.25 5.40
C LEU A 404 -15.26 -16.33 4.21
N ALA A 405 -15.15 -16.82 2.98
CA ALA A 405 -15.51 -16.04 1.79
C ALA A 405 -17.01 -15.70 1.74
N LEU A 406 -17.89 -16.61 2.16
CA LEU A 406 -19.34 -16.36 2.25
C LEU A 406 -19.67 -15.34 3.34
N ILE A 407 -18.97 -15.38 4.49
CA ILE A 407 -19.10 -14.38 5.56
C ILE A 407 -18.68 -13.00 5.04
N ALA A 408 -17.53 -12.91 4.36
CA ALA A 408 -17.02 -11.65 3.83
C ALA A 408 -18.00 -11.02 2.81
N GLU A 409 -18.63 -11.81 1.95
CA GLU A 409 -19.63 -11.30 1.00
C GLU A 409 -20.89 -10.79 1.72
N ARG A 410 -21.31 -11.45 2.80
CA ARG A 410 -22.43 -10.99 3.63
C ARG A 410 -22.11 -9.70 4.37
N GLU A 411 -20.92 -9.58 4.94
CA GLU A 411 -20.44 -8.37 5.60
C GLU A 411 -20.34 -7.19 4.62
N LYS A 412 -19.94 -7.45 3.38
CA LYS A 412 -19.92 -6.45 2.32
C LYS A 412 -21.33 -5.93 2.00
N GLN A 413 -22.32 -6.82 1.89
CA GLN A 413 -23.73 -6.43 1.70
C GLN A 413 -24.27 -5.65 2.91
N ASP A 414 -23.92 -6.06 4.13
CA ASP A 414 -24.31 -5.36 5.36
C ASP A 414 -23.70 -3.96 5.44
N LYS A 415 -22.43 -3.81 5.03
CA LYS A 415 -21.76 -2.51 4.96
C LYS A 415 -22.42 -1.59 3.93
N GLU A 416 -22.66 -2.07 2.71
CA GLU A 416 -23.30 -1.29 1.65
C GLU A 416 -24.73 -0.85 2.04
N TYR A 417 -25.46 -1.72 2.74
CA TYR A 417 -26.74 -1.37 3.36
C TYR A 417 -26.60 -0.25 4.40
N ASN A 418 -25.65 -0.38 5.34
CA ASN A 418 -25.45 0.61 6.41
C ASN A 418 -25.00 1.98 5.87
N ASP A 419 -24.14 1.99 4.85
CA ASP A 419 -23.66 3.23 4.20
C ASP A 419 -24.83 3.98 3.53
N LEU A 420 -25.71 3.26 2.83
CA LEU A 420 -26.91 3.83 2.22
C LEU A 420 -27.90 4.36 3.27
N ILE A 421 -28.03 3.69 4.42
CA ILE A 421 -28.84 4.18 5.54
C ILE A 421 -28.27 5.47 6.13
N ALA A 422 -26.96 5.51 6.37
CA ALA A 422 -26.29 6.70 6.92
C ALA A 422 -26.44 7.92 5.99
N GLU A 423 -26.26 7.72 4.68
CA GLU A 423 -26.45 8.77 3.68
C GLU A 423 -27.91 9.24 3.62
N ALA A 424 -28.87 8.31 3.67
CA ALA A 424 -30.29 8.62 3.68
C ALA A 424 -30.71 9.41 4.93
N ASP A 425 -30.24 9.02 6.11
CA ASP A 425 -30.48 9.71 7.38
C ASP A 425 -29.87 11.14 7.40
N GLN A 426 -28.69 11.31 6.78
CA GLN A 426 -28.06 12.64 6.63
C GLN A 426 -28.85 13.54 5.67
N LEU A 427 -29.32 13.00 4.55
CA LEU A 427 -30.17 13.73 3.61
C LEU A 427 -31.52 14.08 4.25
N PHE A 428 -32.06 13.18 5.07
CA PHE A 428 -33.30 13.42 5.82
C PHE A 428 -33.13 14.56 6.83
N SER A 429 -32.09 14.51 7.67
CA SER A 429 -31.81 15.54 8.68
C SER A 429 -31.46 16.91 8.09
N SER A 430 -30.91 16.96 6.88
CA SER A 430 -30.64 18.20 6.15
C SER A 430 -31.84 18.75 5.36
N GLY A 431 -33.00 18.10 5.43
CA GLY A 431 -34.24 18.54 4.78
C GLY A 431 -34.32 18.24 3.27
N HIS A 432 -33.38 17.45 2.73
CA HIS A 432 -33.39 17.00 1.33
C HIS A 432 -34.26 15.76 1.16
N TYR A 433 -35.55 15.92 1.47
CA TYR A 433 -36.52 14.83 1.60
C TYR A 433 -36.62 13.91 0.37
N ASP A 434 -36.58 14.46 -0.84
CA ASP A 434 -36.66 13.68 -2.09
C ASP A 434 -35.41 12.80 -2.32
N LEU A 435 -34.22 13.31 -1.95
CA LEU A 435 -32.96 12.57 -2.07
C LEU A 435 -32.87 11.47 -1.00
N ALA A 436 -33.31 11.77 0.23
CA ALA A 436 -33.38 10.80 1.32
C ALA A 436 -34.26 9.60 0.96
N VAL A 437 -35.45 9.83 0.40
CA VAL A 437 -36.36 8.77 -0.06
C VAL A 437 -35.72 7.87 -1.13
N SER A 438 -34.94 8.45 -2.04
CA SER A 438 -34.23 7.68 -3.07
C SER A 438 -33.19 6.72 -2.47
N LYS A 439 -32.43 7.19 -1.47
CA LYS A 439 -31.40 6.38 -0.78
C LYS A 439 -32.01 5.31 0.12
N TYR A 440 -33.10 5.59 0.84
CA TYR A 440 -33.83 4.55 1.59
C TYR A 440 -34.40 3.46 0.68
N LYS A 441 -34.87 3.79 -0.53
CA LYS A 441 -35.31 2.78 -1.51
C LYS A 441 -34.17 1.88 -2.00
N GLN A 442 -32.97 2.43 -2.18
CA GLN A 442 -31.78 1.66 -2.54
C GLN A 442 -31.37 0.71 -1.41
N ALA A 443 -31.34 1.20 -0.16
CA ALA A 443 -31.09 0.36 1.02
C ALA A 443 -32.14 -0.77 1.15
N GLN A 444 -33.42 -0.47 0.88
CA GLN A 444 -34.49 -1.47 0.90
C GLN A 444 -34.35 -2.53 -0.20
N ALA A 445 -33.71 -2.24 -1.34
CA ALA A 445 -33.45 -3.23 -2.36
C ALA A 445 -32.37 -4.25 -1.94
N LEU A 446 -31.41 -3.85 -1.10
CA LEU A 446 -30.37 -4.74 -0.55
C LEU A 446 -30.90 -5.62 0.60
N LYS A 447 -31.80 -5.10 1.43
CA LYS A 447 -32.48 -5.85 2.50
C LYS A 447 -33.99 -5.62 2.46
N SER A 448 -34.67 -6.35 1.59
CA SER A 448 -36.11 -6.16 1.32
C SER A 448 -37.03 -6.43 2.52
N LEU A 449 -36.52 -7.14 3.54
CA LEU A 449 -37.26 -7.46 4.77
C LEU A 449 -36.99 -6.48 5.92
N ASP A 450 -36.12 -5.48 5.72
CA ASP A 450 -35.83 -4.50 6.77
C ASP A 450 -36.88 -3.38 6.77
N ASP A 451 -37.45 -3.12 7.95
CA ASP A 451 -38.52 -2.16 8.17
C ASP A 451 -38.01 -0.71 8.29
N TYR A 452 -36.74 -0.48 8.61
CA TYR A 452 -36.21 0.85 8.89
C TYR A 452 -36.31 1.82 7.70
N PRO A 453 -35.81 1.50 6.48
CA PRO A 453 -35.95 2.39 5.33
C PRO A 453 -37.41 2.65 4.97
N LYS A 454 -38.30 1.66 5.16
CA LYS A 454 -39.73 1.78 4.88
C LYS A 454 -40.40 2.84 5.77
N GLN A 455 -40.15 2.75 7.08
CA GLN A 455 -40.72 3.67 8.05
C GLN A 455 -40.26 5.12 7.79
N ARG A 456 -38.98 5.32 7.47
CA ARG A 456 -38.44 6.65 7.17
C ARG A 456 -39.05 7.30 5.93
N ILE A 457 -39.37 6.51 4.91
CA ILE A 457 -40.07 7.01 3.72
C ILE A 457 -41.47 7.51 4.09
N GLU A 458 -42.19 6.80 4.96
CA GLU A 458 -43.52 7.22 5.44
C GLU A 458 -43.45 8.49 6.32
N ASP A 459 -42.46 8.59 7.22
CA ASP A 459 -42.26 9.78 8.07
C ASP A 459 -42.01 11.04 7.22
N ILE A 460 -41.17 10.93 6.18
CA ILE A 460 -40.86 12.03 5.26
C ILE A 460 -42.13 12.52 4.54
N GLN A 461 -42.98 11.60 4.10
CA GLN A 461 -44.24 11.96 3.41
C GLN A 461 -45.18 12.75 4.33
N GLN A 462 -45.22 12.44 5.62
CA GLN A 462 -46.06 13.13 6.59
C GLN A 462 -45.55 14.56 6.91
N ILE A 463 -44.23 14.76 6.96
CA ILE A 463 -43.62 16.08 7.17
C ILE A 463 -43.99 17.04 6.02
N LEU A 464 -43.91 16.56 4.77
CA LEU A 464 -44.24 17.35 3.59
C LEU A 464 -45.71 17.77 3.56
N LEU A 465 -46.61 16.90 4.04
CA LEU A 465 -48.04 17.18 4.14
C LEU A 465 -48.35 18.28 5.18
N ASN A 466 -47.71 18.23 6.35
CA ASN A 466 -47.92 19.21 7.43
C ASN A 466 -47.37 20.61 7.07
N ALA A 467 -46.24 20.67 6.36
CA ALA A 467 -45.64 21.92 5.92
C ALA A 467 -46.56 22.69 4.94
N ALA A 468 -47.32 21.97 4.11
CA ALA A 468 -48.27 22.58 3.18
C ALA A 468 -49.48 23.22 3.90
N GLN A 469 -49.96 22.63 5.01
CA GLN A 469 -51.09 23.15 5.79
C GLN A 469 -50.73 24.42 6.58
N GLN A 470 -49.51 24.50 7.13
CA GLN A 470 -49.07 25.66 7.91
C GLN A 470 -48.97 26.94 7.06
N LYS A 471 -48.54 26.81 5.80
CA LYS A 471 -48.39 27.95 4.87
C LYS A 471 -49.73 28.66 4.59
N GLU A 472 -50.84 27.92 4.52
CA GLU A 472 -52.17 28.49 4.25
C GLU A 472 -52.70 29.33 5.44
N ILE A 473 -52.34 28.96 6.67
CA ILE A 473 -52.72 29.70 7.90
C ILE A 473 -51.98 31.04 7.98
N ASP A 474 -50.69 31.07 7.60
CA ASP A 474 -49.84 32.26 7.66
C ASP A 474 -50.30 33.36 6.66
N GLU A 475 -50.75 32.97 5.46
CA GLU A 475 -51.26 33.90 4.45
C GLU A 475 -52.58 34.57 4.88
N ARG A 476 -53.48 33.83 5.55
CA ARG A 476 -54.74 34.38 6.07
C ARG A 476 -54.52 35.40 7.18
N TYR A 477 -53.56 35.15 8.08
CA TYR A 477 -53.18 36.06 9.15
C TYR A 477 -52.61 37.39 8.62
N GLY A 478 -51.69 37.34 7.66
CA GLY A 478 -51.04 38.53 7.10
C GLY A 478 -52.02 39.52 6.46
N ASN A 479 -53.08 39.02 5.82
CA ASN A 479 -54.10 39.87 5.18
C ASN A 479 -54.90 40.72 6.18
N GLN A 480 -55.18 40.23 7.39
CA GLN A 480 -55.92 40.98 8.42
C GLN A 480 -55.08 42.09 9.05
N VAL A 481 -53.80 41.83 9.30
CA VAL A 481 -52.86 42.82 9.85
C VAL A 481 -52.71 44.02 8.91
N LEU A 482 -52.62 43.77 7.60
CA LEU A 482 -52.51 44.84 6.59
C LEU A 482 -53.77 45.71 6.51
N LEU A 483 -54.96 45.11 6.66
CA LEU A 483 -56.23 45.84 6.72
C LEU A 483 -56.29 46.76 7.95
N ALA A 484 -55.90 46.24 9.12
CA ALA A 484 -55.94 46.97 10.38
C ALA A 484 -54.98 48.17 10.42
N ALA A 485 -53.78 48.01 9.87
CA ALA A 485 -52.80 49.10 9.75
C ALA A 485 -53.30 50.25 8.87
N ARG A 486 -54.02 49.94 7.79
CA ARG A 486 -54.63 50.95 6.91
C ARG A 486 -55.67 51.78 7.66
N LEU A 487 -56.58 51.13 8.39
CA LEU A 487 -57.64 51.79 9.15
C LEU A 487 -57.10 52.68 10.27
N PHE A 488 -56.01 52.26 10.93
CA PHE A 488 -55.35 53.06 11.97
C PHE A 488 -54.80 54.38 11.42
N ASN A 489 -54.18 54.34 10.23
CA ASN A 489 -53.62 55.53 9.58
C ASN A 489 -54.68 56.52 9.06
N GLU A 490 -55.93 56.07 8.90
CA GLU A 490 -57.07 56.93 8.53
C GLU A 490 -57.72 57.64 9.75
N ASP A 491 -57.11 57.54 10.94
CA ASP A 491 -57.62 58.06 12.23
C ASP A 491 -59.01 57.49 12.62
N LYS A 492 -59.42 56.39 11.99
CA LYS A 492 -60.61 55.59 12.34
C LYS A 492 -60.23 54.61 13.44
N LEU A 493 -59.94 55.17 14.60
CA LEU A 493 -59.30 54.46 15.71
C LEU A 493 -60.11 53.23 16.18
N GLN A 494 -61.44 53.25 16.10
CA GLN A 494 -62.28 52.11 16.47
C GLN A 494 -62.27 50.98 15.43
N ASP A 495 -62.40 51.28 14.14
CA ASP A 495 -62.39 50.27 13.06
C ASP A 495 -61.03 49.57 12.93
N ALA A 496 -59.95 50.31 13.21
CA ALA A 496 -58.60 49.78 13.26
C ALA A 496 -58.41 48.75 14.39
N LYS A 497 -59.06 48.99 15.54
CA LYS A 497 -59.03 48.11 16.70
C LYS A 497 -59.66 46.75 16.38
N ASP A 498 -60.79 46.76 15.67
CA ASP A 498 -61.56 45.55 15.31
C ASP A 498 -60.82 44.67 14.29
N ALA A 499 -60.16 45.26 13.29
CA ALA A 499 -59.38 44.51 12.31
C ALA A 499 -58.11 43.88 12.93
N TYR A 500 -57.47 44.53 13.91
CA TYR A 500 -56.38 43.91 14.68
C TYR A 500 -56.87 42.76 15.57
N ALA A 501 -58.11 42.82 16.10
CA ALA A 501 -58.72 41.72 16.84
C ALA A 501 -58.97 40.48 15.96
N ASN A 502 -59.45 40.65 14.72
CA ASN A 502 -59.62 39.54 13.77
C ASN A 502 -58.30 38.85 13.39
N ALA A 503 -57.19 39.60 13.31
CA ALA A 503 -55.87 39.01 13.12
C ALA A 503 -55.47 38.09 14.30
N LEU A 504 -55.91 38.41 15.52
CA LEU A 504 -55.69 37.59 16.71
C LEU A 504 -56.58 36.35 16.76
N GLU A 505 -57.72 36.30 16.07
CA GLU A 505 -58.49 35.05 15.99
C GLU A 505 -57.78 33.98 15.14
N ILE A 506 -57.02 34.40 14.13
CA ILE A 506 -56.23 33.52 13.26
C ILE A 506 -54.91 33.11 13.93
N LYS A 507 -54.25 34.05 14.63
CA LYS A 507 -53.06 33.78 15.46
C LYS A 507 -53.15 34.51 16.82
N PRO A 508 -53.70 33.84 17.85
CA PRO A 508 -54.01 34.45 19.17
C PRO A 508 -52.83 35.00 19.97
N TYR A 509 -51.62 34.60 19.62
CA TYR A 509 -50.41 34.92 20.38
C TYR A 509 -49.57 36.01 19.74
N GLU A 510 -49.97 36.54 18.58
CA GLU A 510 -49.20 37.56 17.89
C GLU A 510 -49.21 38.89 18.65
N LEU A 511 -48.02 39.44 18.83
CA LEU A 511 -47.81 40.59 19.72
C LEU A 511 -48.23 41.91 19.08
N LEU A 512 -48.00 42.03 17.76
CA LEU A 512 -48.22 43.27 17.02
C LEU A 512 -49.68 43.76 17.06
N PRO A 513 -50.71 42.94 16.79
CA PRO A 513 -52.09 43.39 16.90
C PRO A 513 -52.50 43.80 18.33
N LYS A 514 -52.00 43.11 19.36
CA LYS A 514 -52.26 43.46 20.79
C LYS A 514 -51.72 44.85 21.14
N GLN A 515 -50.49 45.14 20.71
CA GLN A 515 -49.86 46.43 20.97
C GLN A 515 -50.55 47.61 20.26
N GLN A 516 -51.09 47.39 19.06
CA GLN A 516 -51.79 48.46 18.34
C GLN A 516 -53.17 48.79 18.97
N ILE A 517 -53.87 47.79 19.50
CA ILE A 517 -55.12 47.95 20.25
C ILE A 517 -54.89 48.80 21.52
N GLU A 518 -53.83 48.51 22.30
CA GLU A 518 -53.48 49.28 23.49
C GLU A 518 -53.07 50.73 23.17
N LYS A 519 -52.36 50.94 22.06
CA LYS A 519 -51.94 52.27 21.60
C LYS A 519 -53.13 53.16 21.26
N ILE A 520 -54.18 52.60 20.67
CA ILE A 520 -55.43 53.30 20.37
C ILE A 520 -56.12 53.80 21.64
N ASP A 521 -56.22 52.94 22.67
CA ASP A 521 -56.87 53.28 23.94
C ASP A 521 -56.11 54.39 24.70
N SER A 522 -54.78 54.40 24.62
CA SER A 522 -53.92 55.40 25.26
C SER A 522 -54.07 56.83 24.69
N ILE A 523 -54.37 56.98 23.40
CA ILE A 523 -54.50 58.28 22.74
C ILE A 523 -55.73 59.06 23.22
N VAL A 524 -56.79 58.34 23.63
CA VAL A 524 -58.06 58.91 24.09
C VAL A 524 -57.95 59.50 25.50
N ASP A 525 -57.28 58.79 26.41
CA ASP A 525 -57.11 59.21 27.82
C ASP A 525 -56.12 60.36 28.03
N MET A 526 -55.08 60.46 27.19
CA MET A 526 -54.00 61.43 27.35
C MET A 526 -54.45 62.89 27.18
N ARG A 527 -55.51 63.14 26.39
CA ARG A 527 -55.97 64.49 26.04
C ARG A 527 -56.64 65.24 27.20
N ALA A 528 -57.11 64.54 28.24
CA ALA A 528 -57.87 65.15 29.33
C ALA A 528 -57.04 65.59 30.56
N ARG A 529 -55.83 65.04 30.79
CA ARG A 529 -55.03 65.29 32.01
C ARG A 529 -53.96 66.39 31.90
N GLN A 530 -53.68 66.89 30.69
CA GLN A 530 -52.50 67.74 30.44
C GLN A 530 -52.62 69.20 30.95
N ALA A 531 -53.83 69.70 31.22
CA ALA A 531 -54.05 71.13 31.50
C ALA A 531 -53.72 71.58 32.94
N GLU A 532 -53.74 70.69 33.95
CA GLU A 532 -53.53 71.08 35.36
C GLU A 532 -52.06 70.94 35.84
N ILE A 533 -51.24 70.18 35.13
CA ILE A 533 -49.85 69.84 35.52
C ILE A 533 -48.84 70.97 35.17
N ASP A 534 -49.20 71.86 34.25
CA ASP A 534 -48.25 72.82 33.66
C ASP A 534 -47.85 73.98 34.58
N ALA A 535 -48.66 74.34 35.58
CA ALA A 535 -48.45 75.55 36.40
C ALA A 535 -47.43 75.38 37.56
N ALA A 536 -47.39 74.20 38.20
CA ALA A 536 -46.55 74.00 39.39
C ALA A 536 -45.08 73.63 39.06
N TYR A 537 -44.81 73.24 37.82
CA TYR A 537 -43.50 72.81 37.31
C TYR A 537 -42.43 73.91 37.26
N GLN A 538 -42.83 75.14 36.93
CA GLN A 538 -41.89 76.21 36.58
C GLN A 538 -41.04 76.72 37.76
N VAL A 539 -41.53 76.56 38.99
CA VAL A 539 -40.87 77.09 40.20
C VAL A 539 -39.59 76.34 40.55
N GLN A 540 -39.57 75.03 40.36
CA GLN A 540 -38.46 74.18 40.77
C GLN A 540 -37.30 74.19 39.76
N LEU A 541 -37.60 74.43 38.47
CA LEU A 541 -36.60 74.57 37.41
C LEU A 541 -35.55 75.64 37.72
N ASN A 542 -36.01 76.83 38.08
CA ASN A 542 -35.15 77.99 38.32
C ASN A 542 -34.13 77.79 39.46
N LYS A 543 -34.41 76.87 40.41
CA LYS A 543 -33.51 76.58 41.55
C LYS A 543 -32.33 75.70 41.14
N GLY A 544 -32.54 74.72 40.26
CA GLY A 544 -31.48 73.82 39.81
C GLY A 544 -30.44 74.52 38.92
N ASP A 545 -30.88 75.47 38.09
CA ASP A 545 -30.01 76.22 37.16
C ASP A 545 -28.89 76.98 37.88
N SER A 546 -29.19 77.54 39.07
CA SER A 546 -28.22 78.30 39.85
C SER A 546 -27.09 77.42 40.43
N LEU A 547 -27.39 76.18 40.80
CA LEU A 547 -26.43 75.25 41.42
C LEU A 547 -25.52 74.58 40.39
N LEU A 548 -26.03 74.34 39.17
CA LEU A 548 -25.24 73.75 38.08
C LEU A 548 -24.11 74.67 37.64
N ASN A 549 -24.32 75.99 37.66
CA ASN A 549 -23.36 76.98 37.18
C ASN A 549 -22.07 77.05 38.04
N ILE A 550 -22.15 76.69 39.32
CA ILE A 550 -20.99 76.66 40.23
C ILE A 550 -20.33 75.27 40.33
N GLN A 551 -20.67 74.35 39.41
CA GLN A 551 -20.14 72.99 39.33
C GLN A 551 -20.39 72.13 40.60
N ALA A 552 -21.34 72.55 41.44
CA ALA A 552 -21.82 71.77 42.59
C ALA A 552 -22.85 70.73 42.11
N TYR A 553 -22.37 69.75 41.31
CA TYR A 553 -23.23 68.85 40.54
C TYR A 553 -24.26 68.08 41.39
N GLU A 554 -23.89 67.63 42.60
CA GLU A 554 -24.80 66.92 43.50
C GLU A 554 -26.00 67.78 43.94
N GLY A 555 -25.74 69.06 44.26
CA GLY A 555 -26.78 69.99 44.66
C GLY A 555 -27.72 70.38 43.53
N ALA A 556 -27.20 70.51 42.30
CA ALA A 556 -27.99 70.86 41.12
C ALA A 556 -28.98 69.75 40.73
N ILE A 557 -28.54 68.49 40.77
CA ILE A 557 -29.38 67.32 40.47
C ILE A 557 -30.62 67.28 41.38
N ALA A 558 -30.42 67.42 42.69
CA ALA A 558 -31.50 67.34 43.67
C ALA A 558 -32.60 68.40 43.45
N ALA A 559 -32.24 69.61 43.01
CA ALA A 559 -33.20 70.69 42.77
C ALA A 559 -34.03 70.48 41.49
N TYR A 560 -33.46 69.93 40.41
CA TYR A 560 -34.22 69.62 39.20
C TYR A 560 -35.10 68.37 39.34
N GLU A 561 -34.69 67.37 40.14
CA GLU A 561 -35.53 66.21 40.44
C GLU A 561 -36.81 66.61 41.18
N ALA A 562 -36.73 67.60 42.07
CA ALA A 562 -37.91 68.19 42.70
C ALA A 562 -38.88 68.83 41.69
N ALA A 563 -38.40 69.33 40.55
CA ALA A 563 -39.27 69.83 39.46
C ALA A 563 -40.00 68.71 38.73
N LEU A 564 -39.35 67.56 38.58
CA LEU A 564 -39.91 66.38 37.93
C LEU A 564 -40.95 65.65 38.76
N VAL A 565 -40.91 65.79 40.08
CA VAL A 565 -42.00 65.33 40.95
C VAL A 565 -43.31 66.04 40.63
N VAL A 566 -43.27 67.29 40.15
CA VAL A 566 -44.45 68.14 39.92
C VAL A 566 -44.99 68.03 38.49
N LYS A 567 -44.12 68.02 37.48
CA LYS A 567 -44.48 67.66 36.09
C LYS A 567 -43.47 66.62 35.59
N PRO A 568 -43.79 65.33 35.77
CA PRO A 568 -42.90 64.23 35.39
C PRO A 568 -42.52 64.22 33.91
N SER A 569 -43.33 64.82 33.03
CA SER A 569 -43.08 64.99 31.58
C SER A 569 -42.27 66.24 31.21
N GLY A 570 -41.76 66.95 32.22
CA GLY A 570 -41.03 68.20 32.06
C GLY A 570 -39.67 68.02 31.40
N LYS A 571 -39.63 68.15 30.07
CA LYS A 571 -38.42 67.92 29.27
C LYS A 571 -37.22 68.78 29.68
N GLU A 572 -37.45 69.99 30.16
CA GLU A 572 -36.39 70.92 30.55
C GLU A 572 -35.67 70.48 31.83
N ALA A 573 -36.42 70.14 32.88
CA ALA A 573 -35.86 69.62 34.13
C ALA A 573 -35.24 68.23 33.94
N GLN A 574 -35.83 67.37 33.10
CA GLN A 574 -35.25 66.09 32.72
C GLN A 574 -33.90 66.29 32.01
N ALA A 575 -33.85 67.22 31.05
CA ALA A 575 -32.62 67.56 30.33
C ALA A 575 -31.54 68.11 31.28
N ASN A 576 -31.93 68.92 32.26
CA ASN A 576 -30.98 69.53 33.19
C ASN A 576 -30.47 68.58 34.29
N VAL A 577 -31.29 67.66 34.81
CA VAL A 577 -30.81 66.51 35.64
C VAL A 577 -29.81 65.69 34.84
N ALA A 578 -30.18 65.34 33.60
CA ALA A 578 -29.33 64.54 32.73
C ALA A 578 -27.99 65.23 32.44
N LYS A 579 -28.01 66.56 32.19
CA LYS A 579 -26.81 67.38 31.97
C LYS A 579 -25.90 67.43 33.20
N ALA A 580 -26.46 67.67 34.39
CA ALA A 580 -25.70 67.75 35.65
C ALA A 580 -25.08 66.40 36.03
N ARG A 581 -25.83 65.30 35.87
CA ARG A 581 -25.31 63.92 36.05
C ARG A 581 -24.19 63.61 35.06
N LYS A 582 -24.39 63.93 33.79
CA LYS A 582 -23.38 63.71 32.74
C LYS A 582 -22.07 64.41 33.06
N GLN A 583 -22.10 65.66 33.51
CA GLN A 583 -20.89 66.43 33.82
C GLN A 583 -20.15 65.92 35.07
N LYS A 584 -20.86 65.44 36.10
CA LYS A 584 -20.25 64.76 37.25
C LYS A 584 -19.57 63.45 36.85
N THR A 585 -20.31 62.59 36.14
CA THR A 585 -19.81 61.28 35.70
C THR A 585 -18.60 61.42 34.79
N GLU A 586 -18.57 62.41 33.90
CA GLU A 586 -17.42 62.67 33.02
C GLU A 586 -16.14 63.01 33.82
N LEU A 587 -16.25 63.82 34.87
CA LEU A 587 -15.10 64.18 35.71
C LEU A 587 -14.58 62.99 36.54
N GLU A 588 -15.48 62.19 37.12
CA GLU A 588 -15.12 60.98 37.86
C GLU A 588 -14.49 59.91 36.96
N HIS A 589 -14.98 59.80 35.72
CA HIS A 589 -14.46 58.90 34.70
C HIS A 589 -13.02 59.25 34.28
N GLN A 590 -12.73 60.54 34.07
CA GLN A 590 -11.38 61.00 33.68
C GLN A 590 -10.32 60.69 34.75
N ILE A 591 -10.65 60.83 36.03
CA ILE A 591 -9.74 60.51 37.14
C ILE A 591 -9.47 59.00 37.22
N ALA A 592 -10.50 58.17 37.05
CA ALA A 592 -10.35 56.72 37.06
C ALA A 592 -9.52 56.22 35.87
N GLN A 593 -9.72 56.79 34.67
CA GLN A 593 -8.96 56.45 33.46
C GLN A 593 -7.46 56.75 33.61
N GLN A 594 -7.08 57.86 34.25
CA GLN A 594 -5.66 58.19 34.48
C GLN A 594 -4.97 57.14 35.34
N LYS A 595 -5.60 56.69 36.43
CA LYS A 595 -5.02 55.69 37.33
C LYS A 595 -4.83 54.33 36.63
N ILE A 596 -5.81 53.91 35.83
CA ILE A 596 -5.74 52.66 35.07
C ILE A 596 -4.60 52.71 34.05
N TYR A 597 -4.42 53.86 33.38
CA TYR A 597 -3.33 54.06 32.43
C TYR A 597 -1.95 53.89 33.09
N ASP A 598 -1.69 54.57 34.21
CA ASP A 598 -0.39 54.56 34.88
C ASP A 598 -0.01 53.15 35.40
N GLU A 599 -0.97 52.42 35.96
CA GLU A 599 -0.75 51.05 36.46
C GLU A 599 -0.49 50.05 35.32
N ALA A 600 -1.20 50.19 34.19
CA ALA A 600 -1.09 49.30 33.04
C ALA A 600 0.24 49.49 32.29
N VAL A 601 0.71 50.73 32.14
CA VAL A 601 2.03 51.04 31.54
C VAL A 601 3.15 50.38 32.34
N SER A 602 3.17 50.59 33.66
CA SER A 602 4.20 50.03 34.55
C SER A 602 4.29 48.50 34.48
N LYS A 603 3.15 47.80 34.43
CA LYS A 603 3.11 46.34 34.30
C LYS A 603 3.52 45.86 32.90
N GLY A 604 3.09 46.56 31.85
CA GLY A 604 3.46 46.25 30.47
C GLY A 604 4.97 46.28 30.27
N ASP A 605 5.64 47.30 30.81
CA ASP A 605 7.10 47.44 30.69
C ASP A 605 7.86 46.30 31.37
N MET A 606 7.49 45.91 32.60
CA MET A 606 8.12 44.78 33.30
C MET A 606 7.99 43.46 32.54
N LEU A 607 6.80 43.19 31.98
CA LEU A 607 6.54 41.96 31.21
C LEU A 607 7.27 41.95 29.87
N PHE A 608 7.47 43.13 29.27
CA PHE A 608 8.25 43.27 28.04
C PHE A 608 9.73 42.94 28.28
N GLU A 609 10.32 43.44 29.37
CA GLU A 609 11.71 43.13 29.76
C GLU A 609 11.92 41.65 30.07
N SER A 610 10.93 40.99 30.68
CA SER A 610 10.96 39.54 30.93
C SER A 610 10.65 38.68 29.70
N LYS A 611 10.57 39.29 28.50
CA LYS A 611 10.23 38.63 27.22
C LYS A 611 8.87 37.93 27.22
N SER A 612 7.98 38.30 28.13
CA SER A 612 6.62 37.79 28.23
C SER A 612 5.69 38.61 27.31
N TYR A 613 6.02 38.60 26.01
CA TYR A 613 5.50 39.55 25.03
C TYR A 613 3.97 39.58 24.93
N GLU A 614 3.30 38.43 24.93
CA GLU A 614 1.82 38.37 24.88
C GLU A 614 1.17 39.00 26.11
N LEU A 615 1.72 38.78 27.30
CA LEU A 615 1.21 39.38 28.53
C LEU A 615 1.50 40.88 28.58
N ALA A 616 2.68 41.30 28.11
CA ALA A 616 3.04 42.72 27.98
C ALA A 616 2.06 43.46 27.05
N LYS A 617 1.71 42.86 25.91
CA LYS A 617 0.75 43.41 24.95
C LYS A 617 -0.61 43.64 25.57
N VAL A 618 -1.11 42.71 26.39
CA VAL A 618 -2.38 42.85 27.11
C VAL A 618 -2.37 44.07 28.04
N GLU A 619 -1.30 44.29 28.79
CA GLU A 619 -1.20 45.45 29.69
C GLU A 619 -1.07 46.77 28.92
N PHE A 620 -0.32 46.82 27.81
CA PHE A 620 -0.28 48.01 26.96
C PHE A 620 -1.62 48.28 26.23
N GLU A 621 -2.38 47.25 25.86
CA GLU A 621 -3.75 47.41 25.34
C GLU A 621 -4.69 48.01 26.39
N LYS A 622 -4.57 47.58 27.67
CA LYS A 622 -5.31 48.21 28.78
C LYS A 622 -4.94 49.69 28.95
N ALA A 623 -3.65 50.03 28.85
CA ALA A 623 -3.21 51.42 28.86
C ALA A 623 -3.78 52.21 27.68
N LYS A 624 -3.72 51.67 26.45
CA LYS A 624 -4.31 52.28 25.24
C LYS A 624 -5.81 52.50 25.38
N MET A 625 -6.55 51.55 25.95
CA MET A 625 -7.99 51.68 26.20
C MET A 625 -8.30 52.76 27.24
N ALA A 626 -7.50 52.86 28.29
CA ALA A 626 -7.68 53.86 29.34
C ALA A 626 -7.42 55.29 28.82
N ARG A 627 -6.40 55.47 27.96
CA ARG A 627 -6.10 56.76 27.29
C ARG A 627 -5.68 56.54 25.83
N PRO A 628 -6.62 56.59 24.87
CA PRO A 628 -6.35 56.33 23.46
C PRO A 628 -5.44 57.35 22.75
N GLY A 629 -5.24 58.53 23.34
CA GLY A 629 -4.43 59.61 22.77
C GLY A 629 -2.93 59.54 23.05
N GLU A 630 -2.48 58.63 23.91
CA GLU A 630 -1.06 58.50 24.29
C GLU A 630 -0.30 57.59 23.31
N SER A 631 0.86 58.03 22.83
CA SER A 631 1.64 57.30 21.82
C SER A 631 2.42 56.10 22.40
N TYR A 632 2.80 56.16 23.68
CA TYR A 632 3.71 55.17 24.29
C TYR A 632 3.19 53.72 24.24
N PRO A 633 1.95 53.40 24.71
CA PRO A 633 1.46 52.02 24.63
C PRO A 633 1.31 51.52 23.19
N GLN A 634 0.99 52.43 22.25
CA GLN A 634 0.79 52.11 20.84
C GLN A 634 2.10 51.70 20.15
N GLU A 635 3.19 52.40 20.45
CA GLU A 635 4.53 52.06 19.97
C GLU A 635 4.99 50.71 20.53
N LYS A 636 4.78 50.46 21.82
CA LYS A 636 5.13 49.18 22.47
C LYS A 636 4.35 48.00 21.92
N ILE A 637 3.05 48.16 21.66
CA ILE A 637 2.24 47.10 21.01
C ILE A 637 2.80 46.75 19.63
N ARG A 638 3.17 47.75 18.81
CA ARG A 638 3.77 47.50 17.48
C ARG A 638 5.11 46.78 17.57
N GLU A 639 5.95 47.14 18.53
CA GLU A 639 7.23 46.48 18.77
C GLU A 639 7.03 45.00 19.12
N ILE A 640 6.10 44.72 20.05
CA ILE A 640 5.72 43.36 20.44
C ILE A 640 5.17 42.56 19.26
N ASP A 641 4.27 43.15 18.46
CA ASP A 641 3.67 42.49 17.31
C ASP A 641 4.74 42.00 16.32
N ASN A 642 5.77 42.82 16.05
CA ASN A 642 6.86 42.42 15.17
C ASN A 642 7.69 41.26 15.74
N ILE A 643 7.98 41.27 17.05
CA ILE A 643 8.72 40.20 17.73
C ILE A 643 7.94 38.88 17.69
N LEU A 644 6.64 38.93 17.97
CA LEU A 644 5.78 37.75 17.95
C LEU A 644 5.68 37.14 16.54
N VAL A 645 5.63 37.96 15.49
CA VAL A 645 5.66 37.48 14.10
C VAL A 645 6.97 36.76 13.78
N GLN A 646 8.12 37.29 14.22
CA GLN A 646 9.41 36.64 13.99
C GLN A 646 9.54 35.31 14.72
N LEU A 647 9.13 35.26 16.00
CA LEU A 647 9.14 34.02 16.78
C LEU A 647 8.21 32.95 16.20
N ALA A 648 7.02 33.35 15.72
CA ALA A 648 6.10 32.45 15.06
C ALA A 648 6.68 31.89 13.74
N ALA A 649 7.39 32.72 12.96
CA ALA A 649 8.05 32.29 11.73
C ALA A 649 9.21 31.31 11.99
N GLU A 650 10.05 31.55 13.00
CA GLU A 650 11.14 30.66 13.38
C GLU A 650 10.61 29.31 13.92
N GLN A 651 9.56 29.34 14.74
CA GLN A 651 8.88 28.13 15.22
C GLN A 651 8.26 27.34 14.06
N GLN A 652 7.64 28.02 13.09
CA GLN A 652 7.08 27.40 11.90
C GLN A 652 8.16 26.73 11.04
N GLN A 653 9.28 27.42 10.79
CA GLN A 653 10.37 26.86 10.01
C GLN A 653 10.92 25.57 10.63
N ARG A 654 11.18 25.57 11.95
CA ARG A 654 11.68 24.38 12.65
C ARG A 654 10.68 23.22 12.63
N TYR A 655 9.38 23.52 12.66
CA TYR A 655 8.33 22.52 12.53
C TYR A 655 8.33 21.93 11.10
N ASP A 656 8.38 22.76 10.07
CA ASP A 656 8.38 22.32 8.67
C ASP A 656 9.60 21.45 8.33
N GLU A 657 10.79 21.83 8.83
CA GLU A 657 12.01 21.03 8.67
C GLU A 657 11.90 19.65 9.34
N ALA A 658 11.30 19.57 10.54
CA ALA A 658 11.09 18.30 11.23
C ALA A 658 10.05 17.42 10.51
N ILE A 659 8.97 18.01 10.00
CA ILE A 659 7.97 17.28 9.19
C ILE A 659 8.58 16.76 7.89
N MET A 660 9.34 17.59 7.17
CA MET A 660 9.96 17.20 5.91
C MET A 660 10.88 15.98 6.08
N LYS A 661 11.74 15.99 7.11
CA LYS A 661 12.60 14.83 7.43
C LYS A 661 11.80 13.61 7.85
N ALA A 662 10.77 13.80 8.68
CA ALA A 662 9.93 12.70 9.14
C ALA A 662 9.18 12.02 7.99
N ASP A 663 8.60 12.81 7.07
CA ASP A 663 7.90 12.32 5.89
C ASP A 663 8.87 11.63 4.92
N GLU A 664 10.08 12.17 4.74
CA GLU A 664 11.14 11.53 3.95
C GLU A 664 11.48 10.15 4.51
N TYR A 665 11.78 10.03 5.81
CA TYR A 665 12.04 8.73 6.44
C TYR A 665 10.84 7.79 6.36
N PHE A 666 9.62 8.31 6.52
CA PHE A 666 8.40 7.50 6.43
C PHE A 666 8.22 6.90 5.04
N THR A 667 8.42 7.69 3.98
CA THR A 667 8.30 7.22 2.59
C THR A 667 9.41 6.25 2.19
N GLN A 668 10.59 6.36 2.81
CA GLN A 668 11.70 5.41 2.65
C GLN A 668 11.49 4.10 3.43
N GLY A 669 10.40 3.98 4.21
CA GLY A 669 10.13 2.81 5.06
C GLY A 669 10.95 2.80 6.37
N ASN A 670 11.68 3.86 6.67
CA ASN A 670 12.46 3.99 7.90
C ASN A 670 11.57 4.54 9.04
N HIS A 671 10.61 3.73 9.46
CA HIS A 671 9.57 4.13 10.42
C HIS A 671 10.11 4.53 11.80
N ARG A 672 11.27 3.98 12.21
CA ARG A 672 11.92 4.34 13.48
C ARG A 672 12.50 5.75 13.45
N ASP A 673 13.20 6.12 12.38
CA ASP A 673 13.74 7.48 12.25
C ASP A 673 12.63 8.51 11.99
N ALA A 674 11.60 8.12 11.23
CA ALA A 674 10.40 8.93 11.06
C ALA A 674 9.71 9.21 12.40
N LEU A 675 9.57 8.21 13.27
CA LEU A 675 8.96 8.35 14.60
C LEU A 675 9.71 9.38 15.47
N ILE A 676 11.04 9.41 15.40
CA ILE A 676 11.87 10.38 16.14
C ILE A 676 11.60 11.81 15.66
N GLU A 677 11.59 12.02 14.35
CA GLU A 677 11.38 13.34 13.76
C GLU A 677 9.93 13.84 13.94
N TYR A 678 8.91 12.96 13.83
CA TYR A 678 7.54 13.34 14.17
C TYR A 678 7.36 13.68 15.66
N LYS A 679 8.05 12.97 16.57
CA LYS A 679 8.08 13.33 18.01
C LYS A 679 8.73 14.70 18.22
N THR A 680 9.75 15.03 17.43
CA THR A 680 10.38 16.36 17.42
C THR A 680 9.41 17.43 16.92
N ALA A 681 8.73 17.22 15.80
CA ALA A 681 7.72 18.15 15.28
C ALA A 681 6.57 18.40 16.28
N ARG A 682 6.09 17.33 16.95
CA ARG A 682 5.07 17.43 18.01
C ARG A 682 5.53 18.30 19.19
N SER A 683 6.82 18.23 19.55
CA SER A 683 7.37 19.05 20.65
C SER A 683 7.43 20.54 20.31
N ILE A 684 7.51 20.89 19.02
CA ILE A 684 7.58 22.29 18.53
C ILE A 684 6.17 22.89 18.45
N LYS A 685 5.20 22.12 17.93
CA LYS A 685 3.79 22.51 17.82
C LYS A 685 2.87 21.36 18.28
N PRO A 686 2.48 21.33 19.56
CA PRO A 686 1.69 20.24 20.13
C PRO A 686 0.22 20.24 19.68
N ASP A 687 -0.31 21.38 19.22
CA ASP A 687 -1.70 21.51 18.78
C ASP A 687 -1.95 21.01 17.34
N GLU A 688 -0.88 20.72 16.58
CA GLU A 688 -0.98 20.21 15.22
C GLU A 688 -1.43 18.74 15.22
N LYS A 689 -2.42 18.42 14.39
CA LYS A 689 -2.99 17.05 14.32
C LYS A 689 -2.12 16.07 13.54
N TYR A 690 -1.26 16.57 12.65
CA TYR A 690 -0.49 15.74 11.72
C TYR A 690 0.58 14.87 12.41
N PRO A 691 1.51 15.41 13.24
CA PRO A 691 2.51 14.58 13.90
C PRO A 691 1.93 13.47 14.80
N PRO A 692 0.92 13.72 15.67
CA PRO A 692 0.31 12.66 16.49
C PRO A 692 -0.28 11.51 15.67
N ALA A 693 -0.96 11.81 14.55
CA ALA A 693 -1.51 10.80 13.67
C ALA A 693 -0.40 9.94 13.05
N LYS A 694 0.68 10.58 12.57
CA LYS A 694 1.82 9.89 11.98
C LYS A 694 2.66 9.12 12.99
N ILE A 695 2.80 9.61 14.22
CA ILE A 695 3.41 8.86 15.34
C ILE A 695 2.65 7.55 15.58
N ALA A 696 1.33 7.61 15.70
CA ALA A 696 0.51 6.42 15.92
C ALA A 696 0.61 5.43 14.75
N GLU A 697 0.68 5.94 13.51
CA GLU A 697 0.89 5.13 12.31
C GLU A 697 2.27 4.44 12.33
N CYS A 698 3.35 5.18 12.62
CA CYS A 698 4.70 4.61 12.75
C CYS A 698 4.76 3.57 13.87
N GLU A 699 4.19 3.87 15.05
CA GLU A 699 4.19 2.96 16.19
C GLU A 699 3.45 1.66 15.87
N LYS A 700 2.32 1.74 15.16
CA LYS A 700 1.57 0.57 14.69
C LYS A 700 2.38 -0.27 13.69
N ILE A 701 3.01 0.37 12.70
CA ILE A 701 3.82 -0.35 11.70
C ILE A 701 5.00 -1.04 12.37
N ILE A 702 5.73 -0.33 13.24
CA ILE A 702 6.86 -0.90 13.99
C ILE A 702 6.40 -2.06 14.88
N GLU A 703 5.23 -1.96 15.52
CA GLU A 703 4.68 -3.04 16.34
C GLU A 703 4.33 -4.27 15.49
N GLU A 704 3.69 -4.09 14.34
CA GLU A 704 3.38 -5.18 13.40
C GLU A 704 4.66 -5.84 12.84
N GLU A 705 5.66 -5.04 12.44
CA GLU A 705 6.98 -5.53 12.01
C GLU A 705 7.67 -6.33 13.11
N MET A 706 7.70 -5.79 14.34
CA MET A 706 8.33 -6.45 15.49
C MET A 706 7.59 -7.72 15.89
N LYS A 707 6.26 -7.79 15.70
CA LYS A 707 5.48 -9.00 15.95
C LYS A 707 5.88 -10.12 14.98
N VAL A 708 5.95 -9.82 13.69
CA VAL A 708 6.38 -10.80 12.68
C VAL A 708 7.82 -11.26 12.93
N ILE A 709 8.73 -10.34 13.27
CA ILE A 709 10.12 -10.67 13.62
C ILE A 709 10.17 -11.56 14.87
N ARG A 710 9.36 -11.30 15.90
CA ARG A 710 9.28 -12.15 17.10
C ARG A 710 8.71 -13.53 16.81
N GLU A 711 7.66 -13.64 16.01
CA GLU A 711 7.11 -14.95 15.61
C GLU A 711 8.13 -15.78 14.83
N GLN A 712 8.87 -15.14 13.90
CA GLN A 712 9.97 -15.80 13.19
C GLN A 712 11.12 -16.16 14.12
N TYR A 713 11.47 -15.29 15.07
CA TYR A 713 12.49 -15.56 16.09
C TYR A 713 12.13 -16.80 16.92
N ASP A 714 10.89 -16.90 17.40
CA ASP A 714 10.43 -18.03 18.23
C ASP A 714 10.48 -19.36 17.46
N VAL A 715 10.12 -19.36 16.17
CA VAL A 715 10.25 -20.53 15.30
C VAL A 715 11.72 -20.94 15.16
N VAL A 716 12.62 -19.99 14.88
CA VAL A 716 14.05 -20.27 14.70
C VAL A 716 14.69 -20.73 16.01
N ILE A 717 14.29 -20.18 17.16
CA ILE A 717 14.74 -20.64 18.48
C ILE A 717 14.28 -22.07 18.75
N THR A 718 13.01 -22.38 18.47
CA THR A 718 12.47 -23.73 18.66
C THR A 718 13.24 -24.75 17.81
N GLU A 719 13.52 -24.41 16.55
CA GLU A 719 14.35 -25.23 15.66
C GLU A 719 15.78 -25.41 16.22
N ALA A 720 16.39 -24.32 16.69
CA ALA A 720 17.73 -24.34 17.29
C ALA A 720 17.81 -25.23 18.54
N ASP A 721 16.83 -25.11 19.44
CA ASP A 721 16.72 -25.90 20.67
C ASP A 721 16.54 -27.39 20.38
N ASN A 722 15.71 -27.73 19.38
CA ASN A 722 15.53 -29.11 18.93
C ASN A 722 16.83 -29.71 18.38
N MET A 723 17.59 -28.94 17.60
CA MET A 723 18.90 -29.37 17.08
C MET A 723 19.93 -29.50 18.21
N TYR A 724 19.93 -28.59 19.17
CA TYR A 724 20.80 -28.64 20.35
C TYR A 724 20.53 -29.90 21.19
N ASN A 725 19.27 -30.20 21.47
CA ASN A 725 18.84 -31.40 22.21
C ASN A 725 19.22 -32.69 21.47
N SER A 726 19.20 -32.64 20.13
CA SER A 726 19.65 -33.73 19.26
C SER A 726 21.18 -33.81 19.10
N LYS A 727 21.95 -32.95 19.79
CA LYS A 727 23.41 -32.82 19.70
C LYS A 727 23.95 -32.49 18.30
N ILE A 728 23.12 -31.87 17.47
CA ILE A 728 23.47 -31.37 16.14
C ILE A 728 23.90 -29.90 16.29
N TYR A 729 25.05 -29.73 16.94
CA TYR A 729 25.54 -28.44 17.41
C TYR A 729 25.89 -27.45 16.30
N ASP A 730 26.34 -27.92 15.14
CA ASP A 730 26.59 -27.09 13.97
C ASP A 730 25.32 -26.40 13.49
N LYS A 731 24.24 -27.17 13.31
CA LYS A 731 22.95 -26.60 12.89
C LYS A 731 22.31 -25.76 13.98
N ALA A 732 22.40 -26.19 15.24
CA ALA A 732 21.91 -25.41 16.37
C ALA A 732 22.59 -24.03 16.43
N ILE A 733 23.92 -23.97 16.32
CA ILE A 733 24.67 -22.70 16.29
C ILE A 733 24.24 -21.84 15.10
N GLN A 734 24.04 -22.42 13.91
CA GLN A 734 23.56 -21.66 12.74
C GLN A 734 22.18 -21.04 13.01
N SER A 735 21.24 -21.82 13.56
CA SER A 735 19.89 -21.33 13.90
C SER A 735 19.93 -20.29 15.01
N TYR A 736 20.74 -20.46 16.06
CA TYR A 736 20.93 -19.42 17.08
C TYR A 736 21.59 -18.16 16.51
N LYS A 737 22.57 -18.26 15.61
CA LYS A 737 23.17 -17.08 14.95
C LYS A 737 22.12 -16.33 14.12
N LYS A 738 21.25 -17.07 13.44
CA LYS A 738 20.10 -16.50 12.70
C LYS A 738 19.13 -15.79 13.66
N ALA A 739 18.76 -16.41 14.78
CA ALA A 739 17.88 -15.83 15.80
C ALA A 739 18.50 -14.55 16.42
N HIS A 740 19.78 -14.57 16.77
CA HIS A 740 20.49 -13.40 17.29
C HIS A 740 20.55 -12.27 16.26
N GLY A 741 20.69 -12.58 14.98
CA GLY A 741 20.60 -11.59 13.90
C GLY A 741 19.22 -10.95 13.75
N MET A 742 18.14 -11.64 14.15
CA MET A 742 16.77 -11.10 14.12
C MET A 742 16.52 -10.13 15.28
N ILE A 743 16.98 -10.47 16.49
CA ILE A 743 16.80 -9.65 17.70
C ILE A 743 18.12 -9.63 18.49
N PRO A 744 19.07 -8.73 18.14
CA PRO A 744 20.40 -8.70 18.75
C PRO A 744 20.42 -8.42 20.26
N ASP A 745 19.42 -7.69 20.76
CA ASP A 745 19.30 -7.35 22.19
C ASP A 745 18.86 -8.55 23.05
N GLU A 746 18.34 -9.62 22.43
CA GLU A 746 17.93 -10.84 23.13
C GLU A 746 19.14 -11.78 23.31
N THR A 747 19.48 -12.11 24.56
CA THR A 747 20.76 -12.77 24.87
C THR A 747 20.71 -14.28 24.75
N TYR A 748 19.52 -14.89 24.79
CA TYR A 748 19.35 -16.35 24.86
C TYR A 748 20.12 -17.11 23.76
N ALA A 749 20.00 -16.67 22.51
CA ALA A 749 20.69 -17.30 21.39
C ALA A 749 22.22 -17.20 21.50
N ALA A 750 22.74 -16.05 21.93
CA ALA A 750 24.17 -15.84 22.14
C ALA A 750 24.70 -16.71 23.29
N ASP A 751 23.95 -16.80 24.39
CA ASP A 751 24.28 -17.63 25.55
C ASP A 751 24.34 -19.12 25.17
N MET A 752 23.42 -19.58 24.32
CA MET A 752 23.40 -20.96 23.83
C MET A 752 24.58 -21.27 22.91
N ILE A 753 24.96 -20.36 22.01
CA ILE A 753 26.17 -20.52 21.17
C ILE A 753 27.41 -20.64 22.05
N ALA A 754 27.56 -19.77 23.04
CA ALA A 754 28.70 -19.80 23.96
C ALA A 754 28.74 -21.12 24.76
N LYS A 755 27.59 -21.61 25.21
CA LYS A 755 27.46 -22.89 25.92
C LYS A 755 27.89 -24.08 25.06
N ILE A 756 27.43 -24.15 23.80
CA ILE A 756 27.80 -25.22 22.86
C ILE A 756 29.29 -25.16 22.56
N THR A 757 29.82 -23.97 22.27
CA THR A 757 31.23 -23.76 21.95
C THR A 757 32.11 -24.23 23.11
N LYS A 758 31.79 -23.82 24.33
CA LYS A 758 32.50 -24.27 25.54
C LYS A 758 32.44 -25.79 25.73
N TYR A 759 31.27 -26.40 25.54
CA TYR A 759 31.14 -27.86 25.63
C TYR A 759 32.06 -28.57 24.63
N LEU A 760 32.13 -28.08 23.39
CA LEU A 760 33.03 -28.63 22.37
C LEU A 760 34.50 -28.36 22.68
N GLU A 761 34.85 -27.23 23.27
CA GLU A 761 36.22 -26.99 23.74
C GLU A 761 36.63 -27.96 24.85
N ASP A 762 35.76 -28.18 25.84
CA ASP A 762 35.99 -29.06 26.99
C ASP A 762 36.08 -30.56 26.58
N ASN A 763 35.45 -30.95 25.47
CA ASN A 763 35.42 -32.34 24.96
C ASN A 763 36.38 -32.56 23.77
N ALA A 764 37.50 -31.83 23.76
CA ALA A 764 38.56 -32.00 22.79
C ALA A 764 39.12 -33.43 22.76
N ILE A 765 39.34 -33.96 21.55
CA ILE A 765 40.01 -35.24 21.34
C ILE A 765 41.48 -35.02 21.02
N THR A 766 41.79 -34.13 20.08
CA THR A 766 43.17 -33.81 19.70
C THR A 766 43.28 -32.39 19.14
N ASP A 767 44.43 -31.76 19.38
CA ASP A 767 44.79 -30.48 18.82
C ASP A 767 45.68 -30.68 17.58
N ILE A 768 45.26 -30.10 16.46
CA ILE A 768 45.98 -30.12 15.18
C ILE A 768 46.88 -28.87 15.07
N VAL A 769 46.33 -27.72 15.48
CA VAL A 769 47.05 -26.45 15.59
C VAL A 769 46.78 -25.90 17.00
N ASN A 770 47.86 -25.63 17.73
CA ASN A 770 47.83 -25.08 19.10
C ASN A 770 48.80 -23.91 19.30
N GLU A 771 49.49 -23.52 18.24
CA GLU A 771 50.30 -22.31 18.14
C GLU A 771 49.84 -21.51 16.92
N ALA A 772 49.74 -20.19 17.06
CA ALA A 772 49.24 -19.33 16.00
C ALA A 772 50.08 -19.45 14.72
N VAL A 773 49.39 -19.74 13.60
CA VAL A 773 50.00 -19.88 12.28
C VAL A 773 49.30 -18.98 11.27
N VAL A 774 50.08 -18.30 10.44
CA VAL A 774 49.56 -17.54 9.30
C VAL A 774 49.63 -18.43 8.07
N VAL A 775 48.51 -18.55 7.35
CA VAL A 775 48.44 -19.22 6.06
C VAL A 775 48.15 -18.16 5.00
N HIS A 776 49.07 -17.99 4.06
CA HIS A 776 48.94 -16.98 3.01
C HIS A 776 47.97 -17.42 1.92
N SER A 777 47.40 -16.44 1.23
CA SER A 777 46.53 -16.66 0.10
C SER A 777 47.18 -17.56 -0.96
N GLU A 778 46.41 -18.51 -1.47
CA GLU A 778 46.84 -19.49 -2.49
C GLU A 778 47.97 -20.44 -2.04
N GLU A 779 48.28 -20.50 -0.74
CA GLU A 779 49.21 -21.47 -0.16
C GLU A 779 48.46 -22.56 0.61
N GLU A 780 48.81 -23.83 0.36
CA GLU A 780 48.27 -24.95 1.13
C GLU A 780 49.20 -25.29 2.30
N GLN A 781 48.70 -25.12 3.52
CA GLN A 781 49.40 -25.53 4.73
C GLN A 781 48.81 -26.85 5.25
N LYS A 782 49.65 -27.89 5.39
CA LYS A 782 49.24 -29.22 5.87
C LYS A 782 49.71 -29.48 7.29
N PHE A 783 48.82 -30.07 8.09
CA PHE A 783 49.03 -30.45 9.49
C PHE A 783 48.74 -31.94 9.67
N THR A 784 49.55 -32.63 10.46
CA THR A 784 49.40 -34.07 10.73
C THR A 784 48.89 -34.30 12.15
N PHE A 785 48.10 -35.35 12.36
CA PHE A 785 47.58 -35.75 13.67
C PHE A 785 47.39 -37.26 13.75
N ASP A 786 47.33 -37.80 14.98
CA ASP A 786 47.07 -39.23 15.18
C ASP A 786 45.63 -39.59 14.80
N PRO A 787 45.38 -40.70 14.07
CA PRO A 787 44.05 -41.12 13.68
C PRO A 787 43.07 -41.18 14.85
N ILE A 788 41.94 -40.48 14.71
CA ILE A 788 40.91 -40.39 15.75
C ILE A 788 40.28 -41.76 16.01
N PRO A 789 39.98 -42.16 17.25
CA PRO A 789 39.30 -43.43 17.51
C PRO A 789 37.95 -43.53 16.79
N VAL A 790 37.74 -44.62 16.03
CA VAL A 790 36.53 -44.85 15.22
C VAL A 790 35.23 -44.59 15.99
N LYS A 791 35.17 -44.98 17.26
CA LYS A 791 34.00 -44.86 18.14
C LYS A 791 33.48 -43.44 18.37
N VAL A 792 34.31 -42.41 18.14
CA VAL A 792 33.91 -41.00 18.31
C VAL A 792 33.84 -40.25 16.97
N ARG A 793 34.22 -40.88 15.85
CA ARG A 793 34.36 -40.12 14.58
C ARG A 793 33.05 -39.52 14.10
N LYS A 794 31.91 -40.20 14.30
CA LYS A 794 30.60 -39.69 13.89
C LYS A 794 30.08 -38.51 14.72
N SER A 795 30.56 -38.37 15.95
CA SER A 795 30.29 -37.21 16.79
C SER A 795 31.35 -36.12 16.63
N ASN A 796 32.28 -36.24 15.68
CA ASN A 796 33.35 -35.27 15.54
C ASN A 796 32.91 -33.93 14.99
N TYR A 797 33.48 -32.90 15.59
CA TYR A 797 33.53 -31.55 15.07
C TYR A 797 34.99 -31.12 14.92
N VAL A 798 35.24 -30.28 13.93
CA VAL A 798 36.46 -29.49 13.85
C VAL A 798 36.13 -28.10 14.36
N LEU A 799 36.78 -27.69 15.45
CA LEU A 799 36.72 -26.35 16.01
C LEU A 799 37.95 -25.58 15.53
N ILE A 800 37.73 -24.44 14.89
CA ILE A 800 38.78 -23.57 14.36
C ILE A 800 38.61 -22.19 14.96
N LYS A 801 39.69 -21.63 15.51
CA LYS A 801 39.78 -20.22 15.90
C LYS A 801 40.67 -19.51 14.92
N ALA A 802 40.10 -18.57 14.17
CA ALA A 802 40.85 -17.88 13.14
C ALA A 802 40.35 -16.45 12.91
N LYS A 803 41.24 -15.57 12.44
CA LYS A 803 40.93 -14.17 12.11
C LYS A 803 41.38 -13.80 10.71
N ASN A 804 40.57 -12.99 10.02
CA ASN A 804 40.92 -12.42 8.72
C ASN A 804 42.07 -11.40 8.90
N MET A 805 43.08 -11.48 8.04
CA MET A 805 44.20 -10.52 8.05
C MET A 805 43.99 -9.30 7.13
N GLY A 806 42.87 -9.27 6.40
CA GLY A 806 42.46 -8.19 5.51
C GLY A 806 41.04 -7.69 5.78
N ASN A 807 40.50 -6.93 4.82
CA ASN A 807 39.19 -6.25 4.92
C ASN A 807 38.15 -6.77 3.92
N LYS A 808 38.44 -7.88 3.25
CA LYS A 808 37.52 -8.53 2.30
C LYS A 808 37.17 -9.93 2.80
N PRO A 809 35.90 -10.37 2.64
CA PRO A 809 35.54 -11.73 2.97
C PRO A 809 36.17 -12.67 1.93
N PHE A 810 36.60 -13.85 2.37
CA PHE A 810 37.23 -14.82 1.49
C PHE A 810 36.96 -16.25 1.95
N LYS A 811 37.24 -17.25 1.12
CA LYS A 811 36.94 -18.65 1.42
C LYS A 811 38.21 -19.41 1.77
N ILE A 812 38.08 -20.35 2.69
CA ILE A 812 39.13 -21.31 3.02
C ILE A 812 38.62 -22.70 2.71
N ILE A 813 39.44 -23.48 2.01
CA ILE A 813 39.19 -24.88 1.78
C ILE A 813 40.00 -25.68 2.79
N PHE A 814 39.29 -26.33 3.71
CA PHE A 814 39.88 -27.37 4.52
C PHE A 814 39.83 -28.66 3.73
N THR A 815 40.93 -29.40 3.69
CA THR A 815 40.92 -30.77 3.20
C THR A 815 41.51 -31.69 4.25
N TYR A 816 41.12 -32.96 4.22
CA TYR A 816 41.65 -33.95 5.13
C TYR A 816 41.85 -35.27 4.39
N GLY A 817 42.73 -36.09 4.93
CA GLY A 817 43.03 -37.37 4.31
C GLY A 817 43.95 -38.22 5.13
N SER A 818 44.39 -39.29 4.47
CA SER A 818 45.31 -40.29 4.97
C SER A 818 46.55 -40.34 4.06
N ASP A 819 47.47 -41.25 4.36
CA ASP A 819 48.65 -41.50 3.51
C ASP A 819 48.27 -41.98 2.09
N SER A 820 47.05 -42.51 1.91
CA SER A 820 46.52 -42.92 0.60
C SER A 820 45.92 -41.77 -0.22
N GLY A 821 45.83 -40.56 0.36
CA GLY A 821 45.46 -39.34 -0.33
C GLY A 821 44.29 -38.59 0.32
N LYS A 822 43.71 -37.66 -0.44
CA LYS A 822 42.61 -36.80 0.01
C LYS A 822 41.30 -37.59 0.16
N ASN A 823 40.76 -37.56 1.38
CA ASN A 823 39.51 -38.21 1.75
C ASN A 823 38.33 -37.26 1.71
N GLY A 824 38.50 -36.00 2.09
CA GLY A 824 37.42 -35.03 2.03
C GLY A 824 37.88 -33.64 2.37
N GLY A 825 36.93 -32.82 2.83
CA GLY A 825 37.16 -31.44 3.18
C GLY A 825 35.88 -30.68 3.43
N PHE A 826 36.00 -29.40 3.71
CA PHE A 826 34.87 -28.49 3.85
C PHE A 826 35.33 -27.06 3.55
N PRO A 827 34.53 -26.27 2.82
CA PRO A 827 34.78 -24.85 2.68
C PRO A 827 34.31 -24.10 3.94
N ILE A 828 34.98 -23.00 4.26
CA ILE A 828 34.57 -22.04 5.29
C ILE A 828 34.62 -20.64 4.69
N GLN A 829 33.56 -19.86 4.90
CA GLN A 829 33.55 -18.44 4.59
C GLN A 829 34.14 -17.65 5.76
N ILE A 830 35.19 -16.89 5.49
CA ILE A 830 35.82 -15.98 6.44
C ILE A 830 35.19 -14.59 6.29
N PRO A 831 34.63 -14.01 7.36
CA PRO A 831 33.99 -12.70 7.32
C PRO A 831 35.02 -11.58 7.16
N ALA A 832 34.57 -10.41 6.71
CA ALA A 832 35.41 -9.21 6.54
C ALA A 832 35.67 -8.48 7.86
N ASN A 833 36.15 -9.18 8.89
CA ASN A 833 36.51 -8.60 10.18
C ASN A 833 37.84 -9.15 10.69
N THR A 834 38.59 -8.33 11.41
CA THR A 834 39.89 -8.70 11.98
C THR A 834 39.79 -9.31 13.38
N GLU A 835 38.57 -9.67 13.80
CA GLU A 835 38.31 -10.28 15.11
C GLU A 835 38.58 -11.79 15.05
N MET A 836 38.84 -12.39 16.21
CA MET A 836 38.97 -13.84 16.30
C MET A 836 37.57 -14.46 16.21
N ASN A 837 37.39 -15.38 15.27
CA ASN A 837 36.11 -16.05 15.05
C ASN A 837 36.23 -17.55 15.32
N ASP A 838 35.20 -18.10 15.98
CA ASP A 838 35.05 -19.52 16.20
C ASP A 838 34.22 -20.14 15.05
N PHE A 839 34.82 -21.10 14.36
CA PHE A 839 34.18 -21.92 13.34
C PHE A 839 34.05 -23.35 13.86
N ILE A 840 32.81 -23.83 13.96
CA ILE A 840 32.48 -25.18 14.43
C ILE A 840 31.87 -25.97 13.28
N ILE A 841 32.60 -26.97 12.79
CA ILE A 841 32.23 -27.72 11.60
C ILE A 841 31.98 -29.16 12.01
N ARG A 842 30.76 -29.66 11.79
CA ARG A 842 30.49 -31.08 11.94
C ARG A 842 31.17 -31.83 10.80
N VAL A 843 32.16 -32.63 11.15
CA VAL A 843 32.88 -33.49 10.21
C VAL A 843 32.45 -34.94 10.35
N GLY A 844 31.88 -35.33 11.49
CA GLY A 844 31.41 -36.69 11.74
C GLY A 844 30.21 -37.13 10.90
N ASN A 845 29.58 -36.23 10.15
CA ASN A 845 28.59 -36.58 9.12
C ASN A 845 29.23 -36.81 7.73
N GLN A 846 30.51 -36.47 7.56
CA GLN A 846 31.21 -36.63 6.30
C GLN A 846 31.69 -38.07 6.18
N TYR A 847 31.21 -38.72 5.13
CA TYR A 847 31.42 -40.13 4.92
C TYR A 847 32.87 -40.58 5.17
N LYS A 848 33.82 -39.99 4.45
CA LYS A 848 35.23 -40.38 4.54
C LYS A 848 35.94 -39.85 5.79
N TRP A 849 35.34 -38.92 6.53
CA TRP A 849 35.86 -38.53 7.84
C TRP A 849 35.67 -39.66 8.85
N PHE A 850 34.42 -40.14 8.98
CA PHE A 850 34.14 -41.19 9.94
C PHE A 850 34.57 -42.58 9.48
N ALA A 851 34.73 -42.75 8.16
CA ALA A 851 34.96 -44.07 7.58
C ALA A 851 36.43 -44.40 7.23
N GLU A 852 37.36 -43.47 7.39
CA GLU A 852 38.78 -43.68 7.04
C GLU A 852 39.70 -43.15 8.16
N ASP A 853 40.93 -43.66 8.21
CA ASP A 853 41.98 -43.21 9.15
C ASP A 853 42.62 -41.91 8.65
N ASN A 854 41.93 -40.80 8.86
CA ASN A 854 42.47 -39.49 8.56
C ASN A 854 43.59 -39.15 9.55
N ASN A 855 44.75 -38.79 9.00
CA ASN A 855 45.97 -38.48 9.76
C ASN A 855 46.58 -37.12 9.37
N TRP A 856 45.94 -36.41 8.45
CA TRP A 856 46.30 -35.04 8.13
C TRP A 856 45.08 -34.20 7.76
N LEU A 857 45.20 -32.89 7.99
CA LEU A 857 44.27 -31.86 7.56
C LEU A 857 45.07 -30.69 6.97
N SER A 858 44.64 -30.15 5.84
CA SER A 858 45.24 -28.99 5.21
C SER A 858 44.27 -27.83 5.09
N ILE A 859 44.84 -26.65 4.96
CA ILE A 859 44.15 -25.37 4.95
C ILE A 859 44.63 -24.61 3.74
N TYR A 860 43.70 -24.18 2.89
CA TYR A 860 43.98 -23.45 1.66
C TYR A 860 43.09 -22.21 1.57
N PRO A 861 43.60 -21.02 1.90
CA PRO A 861 42.90 -19.74 1.75
C PRO A 861 42.87 -19.29 0.29
N GLN A 862 41.70 -18.84 -0.18
CA GLN A 862 41.51 -18.28 -1.52
C GLN A 862 41.37 -16.76 -1.43
N ASN A 863 42.22 -15.99 -2.11
CA ASN A 863 42.13 -14.52 -2.19
C ASN A 863 42.26 -13.74 -0.85
N GLY A 864 42.84 -14.34 0.19
CA GLY A 864 43.07 -13.66 1.47
C GLY A 864 43.92 -14.46 2.44
N ASP A 865 44.69 -13.74 3.26
CA ASP A 865 45.53 -14.33 4.31
C ASP A 865 44.71 -14.58 5.59
N ILE A 866 44.99 -15.69 6.28
CA ILE A 866 44.34 -16.02 7.56
C ILE A 866 45.38 -16.30 8.65
N GLU A 867 45.10 -15.84 9.87
CA GLU A 867 45.79 -16.31 11.07
C GLU A 867 44.89 -17.30 11.80
N ILE A 868 45.42 -18.48 12.09
CA ILE A 868 44.73 -19.59 12.74
C ILE A 868 45.41 -19.86 14.07
N GLU A 869 44.68 -19.70 15.16
CA GLU A 869 45.17 -19.89 16.52
C GLU A 869 44.98 -21.33 16.99
N VAL A 870 43.83 -21.91 16.67
CA VAL A 870 43.46 -23.26 17.08
C VAL A 870 42.79 -24.00 15.94
N VAL A 871 43.18 -25.26 15.75
CA VAL A 871 42.41 -26.26 15.00
C VAL A 871 42.36 -27.50 15.88
N ARG A 872 41.16 -27.93 16.25
CA ARG A 872 40.92 -29.01 17.20
C ARG A 872 39.86 -29.95 16.68
N ILE A 873 40.07 -31.25 16.85
CA ILE A 873 39.00 -32.24 16.69
C ILE A 873 38.37 -32.49 18.07
N THR A 874 37.05 -32.40 18.14
CA THR A 874 36.25 -32.55 19.38
C THR A 874 35.05 -33.47 19.14
N THR A 875 34.31 -33.84 20.18
CA THR A 875 33.13 -34.74 20.12
C THR A 875 31.88 -34.13 20.74
N SER A 876 30.71 -34.40 20.16
CA SER A 876 29.40 -34.12 20.76
C SER A 876 28.88 -35.21 21.72
N ASN A 877 29.60 -36.31 21.83
CA ASN A 877 29.24 -37.48 22.66
C ASN A 877 30.08 -37.58 23.91
#